data_AF-A0A3S0BVG4-F1
#
_entry.id   AF-A0A3S0BVG4-F1
#
_cell.length_a   1.000
_cell.length_b   1.000
_cell.length_c   1.000
_cell.angle_alpha   90.00
_cell.angle_beta   90.00
_cell.angle_gamma   90.00
#
_symmetry.space_group_name_H-M   'P 1'
#
loop_
_entity.id
_entity.type
_entity.pdbx_description
1 polymer ?
#
loop_
_entity_poly.entity_id
_entity_poly.type
_entity_poly.pdbx_seq_one_letter_code
_entity_poly.pdbx_strand_id
1 'polypeptide(L)'
;LVGRGAELGKAQPVWSNVLTPSGWRKIGELRVGDEIINSSGNISNVLGIFPQGKKKINKVSFSDGTHTYCCDEHLWFTTTYNDKRFNKVGSVKNTKEIKETLYRGNRHNHSIPYNSAIADFNSKSELPIDSYIMGVLLGDGSFRVGKYRIGLSTTDEEIIDYVNSHIEKAFVKNGKSKCDYRLHSVKYANIIKQYGLLGRYSHEKYIPKEYLLSNISSRRSLLRGLMDTDGSPHTNNGSTCEYSTTSEQLARDVEFLVRSLGGRCSTKQRYTSFTYKGVKKQGRKSYRLTISFTDFNPFQINRKACKYYNRVQQPEKYISSIEAVDGSEECVCISVSSHDKLYITDGFNLTHNTSQCLVLAGNYMSVMPKSKTIFIKAEGRFSEDMQKRSGMKYTEDPANWDYGTVFIFKCNVFEVIADTIISLVKSMYDNGEHLCIIIDSMDGLILQDDLNKKIGENAKVAGVPLLTKLLFRHLALPIESYNALMLITGQYSAEIKLDQYAQNTPRAGSSSGGSSVGHQSSVILEYSPRYGGDYILEDDKEKPDPVKNKVLGVYATLEVKKSMNEATGLGKIRIPIKRGVIGPAIWKEKEVSDMLLMHNLIIKKGAWLDINADLLAKMAADGVEFQEKHNGINKLNQYLEENPKVVNYLFDMFVKTLEV
;
A
#
# COMPACT_ATOMS: atom_id res chain seq x y z
N LEU A 1 23.21 -13.98 6.81
CA LEU A 1 22.10 -13.09 6.36
C LEU A 1 22.49 -12.15 5.21
N VAL A 2 23.64 -12.33 4.54
CA VAL A 2 24.29 -11.26 3.77
C VAL A 2 24.37 -11.58 2.28
N GLY A 3 23.73 -10.72 1.47
CA GLY A 3 23.80 -10.63 0.01
C GLY A 3 22.41 -10.48 -0.64
N ARG A 4 22.29 -9.61 -1.65
CA ARG A 4 21.12 -9.45 -2.55
C ARG A 4 19.88 -8.64 -2.13
N GLY A 5 19.98 -7.36 -1.79
CA GLY A 5 18.78 -6.47 -1.78
C GLY A 5 18.48 -5.90 -3.18
N ALA A 6 17.27 -6.01 -3.73
CA ALA A 6 16.96 -5.47 -5.07
C ALA A 6 16.28 -4.08 -5.01
N GLU A 7 16.57 -3.21 -5.98
CA GLU A 7 15.77 -2.01 -6.28
C GLU A 7 14.49 -2.36 -7.04
N LEU A 8 13.34 -2.09 -6.42
CA LEU A 8 12.06 -2.64 -6.82
C LEU A 8 11.18 -1.51 -7.36
N GLY A 9 11.27 -1.26 -8.67
CA GLY A 9 10.56 -0.20 -9.40
C GLY A 9 9.06 -0.12 -9.17
N LYS A 10 8.66 0.63 -8.14
CA LYS A 10 7.27 1.03 -7.86
C LYS A 10 7.23 2.52 -7.53
N ALA A 11 7.93 3.29 -8.35
CA ALA A 11 8.26 4.66 -8.04
C ALA A 11 7.11 5.57 -8.49
N GLN A 12 6.50 6.28 -7.54
CA GLN A 12 5.60 7.39 -7.82
C GLN A 12 6.32 8.71 -7.52
N PRO A 13 6.00 9.81 -8.22
CA PRO A 13 6.51 11.12 -7.87
C PRO A 13 6.22 11.46 -6.41
N VAL A 14 7.14 12.13 -5.72
CA VAL A 14 6.98 12.51 -4.30
C VAL A 14 5.72 13.35 -4.02
N TRP A 15 5.20 14.02 -5.05
CA TRP A 15 3.99 14.83 -5.01
C TRP A 15 2.69 14.06 -5.34
N SER A 16 2.76 12.77 -5.67
CA SER A 16 1.57 11.91 -5.79
C SER A 16 0.87 11.78 -4.45
N ASN A 17 -0.46 11.59 -4.47
CA ASN A 17 -1.23 11.46 -3.24
C ASN A 17 -1.38 10.00 -2.81
N VAL A 18 -1.43 9.78 -1.51
CA VAL A 18 -1.84 8.54 -0.85
C VAL A 18 -2.99 8.88 0.09
N LEU A 19 -4.02 8.04 0.09
CA LEU A 19 -5.18 8.25 0.95
C LEU A 19 -4.85 7.83 2.39
N THR A 20 -5.14 8.72 3.34
CA THR A 20 -4.95 8.49 4.78
C THR A 20 -6.27 8.70 5.53
N PRO A 21 -6.39 8.27 6.80
CA PRO A 21 -7.52 8.63 7.66
C PRO A 21 -7.80 10.14 7.69
N SER A 22 -6.75 10.97 7.58
CA SER A 22 -6.85 12.44 7.56
C SER A 22 -7.13 13.04 6.17
N GLY A 23 -7.38 12.21 5.15
CA GLY A 23 -7.54 12.61 3.75
C GLY A 23 -6.27 12.37 2.91
N TRP A 24 -6.18 13.03 1.76
CA TRP A 24 -5.01 12.91 0.87
C TRP A 24 -3.77 13.54 1.51
N ARG A 25 -2.67 12.79 1.53
CA ARG A 25 -1.32 13.27 1.86
C ARG A 25 -0.36 12.98 0.72
N LYS A 26 0.68 13.79 0.58
CA LYS A 26 1.74 13.55 -0.41
C LYS A 26 2.56 12.34 -0.01
N ILE A 27 2.84 11.46 -0.97
CA ILE A 27 3.61 10.23 -0.71
C ILE A 27 5.03 10.55 -0.18
N GLY A 28 5.62 11.67 -0.62
CA GLY A 28 6.91 12.14 -0.12
C GLY A 28 6.89 12.73 1.29
N GLU A 29 5.71 13.05 1.82
CA GLU A 29 5.52 13.54 3.20
C GLU A 29 5.20 12.44 4.19
N LEU A 30 4.94 11.21 3.71
CA LEU A 30 4.67 10.08 4.58
C LEU A 30 5.93 9.72 5.38
N ARG A 31 5.69 9.09 6.54
CA ARG A 31 6.71 8.52 7.41
C ARG A 31 6.35 7.08 7.75
N VAL A 32 7.34 6.27 8.12
CA VAL A 32 7.09 4.94 8.65
C VAL A 32 6.22 5.06 9.91
N GLY A 33 5.20 4.22 10.01
CA GLY A 33 4.17 4.27 11.05
C GLY A 33 2.96 5.14 10.70
N ASP A 34 3.00 5.95 9.63
CA ASP A 34 1.83 6.71 9.21
C ASP A 34 0.70 5.76 8.76
N GLU A 35 -0.51 6.09 9.15
CA GLU A 35 -1.73 5.39 8.74
C GLU A 35 -2.15 5.79 7.32
N ILE A 36 -2.51 4.79 6.52
CA ILE A 36 -3.03 4.92 5.15
C ILE A 36 -4.28 4.05 4.97
N ILE A 37 -5.04 4.29 3.90
CA ILE A 37 -6.19 3.46 3.52
C ILE A 37 -5.76 2.44 2.45
N ASN A 38 -6.05 1.17 2.72
CA ASN A 38 -5.76 0.05 1.82
C ASN A 38 -6.90 -0.22 0.82
N SER A 39 -6.69 -1.18 -0.09
CA SER A 39 -7.66 -1.57 -1.12
C SER A 39 -9.02 -2.03 -0.60
N SER A 40 -9.05 -2.68 0.56
CA SER A 40 -10.26 -3.16 1.23
C SER A 40 -11.01 -2.05 1.97
N GLY A 41 -10.51 -0.82 1.93
CA GLY A 41 -11.12 0.33 2.60
C GLY A 41 -10.84 0.40 4.11
N ASN A 42 -9.83 -0.34 4.59
CA ASN A 42 -9.41 -0.37 5.99
C ASN A 42 -8.08 0.37 6.20
N ILE A 43 -7.78 0.70 7.45
CA ILE A 43 -6.52 1.34 7.84
C ILE A 43 -5.36 0.33 7.76
N SER A 44 -4.21 0.78 7.28
CA SER A 44 -2.95 0.05 7.26
C SER A 44 -1.79 1.01 7.52
N ASN A 45 -0.63 0.49 7.90
CA ASN A 45 0.52 1.32 8.26
C ASN A 45 1.57 1.31 7.15
N VAL A 46 2.23 2.44 6.96
CA VAL A 46 3.46 2.53 6.16
C VAL A 46 4.57 1.82 6.94
N LEU A 47 5.07 0.72 6.39
CA LEU A 47 6.16 -0.08 6.96
C LEU A 47 7.54 0.43 6.53
N GLY A 48 7.63 1.15 5.42
CA GLY A 48 8.90 1.55 4.83
C GLY A 48 8.72 2.61 3.75
N ILE A 49 9.71 3.47 3.61
CA ILE A 49 9.77 4.52 2.59
C ILE A 49 11.11 4.41 1.89
N PHE A 50 11.05 4.33 0.56
CA PHE A 50 12.19 4.02 -0.29
C PHE A 50 12.28 5.09 -1.38
N PRO A 51 13.05 6.16 -1.16
CA PRO A 51 13.37 7.10 -2.23
C PRO A 51 13.94 6.36 -3.44
N GLN A 52 13.51 6.75 -4.64
CA GLN A 52 13.83 6.11 -5.92
C GLN A 52 14.67 7.02 -6.83
N GLY A 53 15.00 8.24 -6.37
CA GLY A 53 15.68 9.26 -7.16
C GLY A 53 14.83 9.78 -8.31
N LYS A 54 15.46 10.51 -9.24
CA LYS A 54 14.80 11.02 -10.45
C LYS A 54 14.50 9.90 -11.43
N LYS A 55 13.23 9.74 -11.79
CA LYS A 55 12.78 8.79 -12.80
C LYS A 55 11.92 9.47 -13.85
N LYS A 56 11.90 8.89 -15.06
CA LYS A 56 10.91 9.25 -16.07
C LYS A 56 9.54 8.80 -15.59
N ILE A 57 8.53 9.64 -15.81
CA ILE A 57 7.18 9.43 -15.32
C ILE A 57 6.22 9.31 -16.48
N ASN A 58 5.27 8.39 -16.36
CA ASN A 58 4.10 8.35 -17.21
C ASN A 58 2.86 8.77 -16.40
N LYS A 59 1.97 9.50 -17.06
CA LYS A 59 0.59 9.69 -16.63
C LYS A 59 -0.24 8.51 -17.14
N VAL A 60 -0.77 7.72 -16.21
CA VAL A 60 -1.66 6.59 -16.50
C VAL A 60 -3.09 7.05 -16.28
N SER A 61 -3.87 7.14 -17.35
CA SER A 61 -5.27 7.56 -17.33
C SER A 61 -6.20 6.36 -17.37
N PHE A 62 -7.39 6.48 -16.77
CA PHE A 62 -8.38 5.41 -16.68
C PHE A 62 -9.71 5.78 -17.36
N SER A 63 -10.52 4.78 -17.69
CA SER A 63 -11.81 4.93 -18.38
C SER A 63 -12.90 5.63 -17.57
N ASP A 64 -12.69 5.89 -16.28
CA ASP A 64 -13.55 6.69 -15.42
C ASP A 64 -13.13 8.17 -15.36
N GLY A 65 -12.06 8.55 -16.07
CA GLY A 65 -11.50 9.90 -16.11
C GLY A 65 -10.46 10.19 -15.03
N THR A 66 -10.20 9.23 -14.13
CA THR A 66 -9.11 9.35 -13.14
C THR A 66 -7.76 9.10 -13.78
N HIS A 67 -6.69 9.47 -13.08
CA HIS A 67 -5.33 9.20 -13.50
C HIS A 67 -4.39 9.12 -12.29
N THR A 68 -3.20 8.57 -12.50
CA THR A 68 -2.08 8.61 -11.55
C THR A 68 -0.75 8.76 -12.31
N TYR A 69 0.34 8.84 -11.57
CA TYR A 69 1.69 9.02 -12.11
C TYR A 69 2.63 7.96 -11.55
N CYS A 70 3.41 7.34 -12.44
CA CYS A 70 4.37 6.31 -12.06
C CYS A 70 5.47 6.11 -13.12
N CYS A 71 6.57 5.48 -12.73
CA CYS A 71 7.64 5.12 -13.66
C CYS A 71 7.24 3.95 -14.60
N ASP A 72 8.02 3.72 -15.66
CA ASP A 72 7.79 2.63 -16.63
C ASP A 72 7.76 1.25 -15.97
N GLU A 73 8.58 1.06 -14.92
CA GLU A 73 8.69 -0.23 -14.25
C GLU A 73 7.65 -0.47 -13.16
N HIS A 74 6.75 0.50 -12.94
CA HIS A 74 5.73 0.45 -11.91
C HIS A 74 4.71 -0.66 -12.17
N LEU A 75 4.43 -1.45 -11.14
CA LEU A 75 3.64 -2.67 -11.24
C LEU A 75 2.14 -2.44 -11.02
N TRP A 76 1.34 -3.02 -11.90
CA TRP A 76 -0.12 -2.97 -11.88
C TRP A 76 -0.69 -4.38 -11.96
N PHE A 77 -1.60 -4.73 -11.05
CA PHE A 77 -2.45 -5.90 -11.25
C PHE A 77 -3.49 -5.58 -12.32
N THR A 78 -3.42 -6.26 -13.47
CA THR A 78 -4.33 -6.03 -14.59
C THR A 78 -4.98 -7.31 -15.09
N THR A 79 -6.27 -7.25 -15.38
CA THR A 79 -6.99 -8.31 -16.10
C THR A 79 -7.12 -7.90 -17.56
N THR A 80 -6.60 -8.71 -18.48
CA THR A 80 -6.69 -8.45 -19.92
C THR A 80 -8.03 -8.92 -20.52
N TYR A 81 -8.33 -8.50 -21.76
CA TYR A 81 -9.48 -9.05 -22.48
C TYR A 81 -9.41 -10.58 -22.61
N ASN A 82 -8.23 -11.13 -22.92
CA ASN A 82 -8.05 -12.58 -23.04
C ASN A 82 -8.24 -13.27 -21.69
N ASP A 83 -7.69 -12.70 -20.61
CA ASP A 83 -7.86 -13.26 -19.26
C ASP A 83 -9.34 -13.46 -18.97
N LYS A 84 -10.17 -12.44 -19.24
CA LYS A 84 -11.63 -12.53 -19.05
C LYS A 84 -12.28 -13.56 -19.95
N ARG A 85 -11.95 -13.57 -21.25
CA ARG A 85 -12.48 -14.54 -22.21
C ARG A 85 -12.24 -15.98 -21.77
N PHE A 86 -11.13 -16.24 -21.09
CA PHE A 86 -10.74 -17.55 -20.58
C PHE A 86 -10.88 -17.69 -19.06
N ASN A 87 -11.65 -16.80 -18.41
CA ASN A 87 -11.94 -16.81 -16.98
C ASN A 87 -10.70 -16.89 -16.05
N LYS A 88 -9.61 -16.26 -16.46
CA LYS A 88 -8.37 -16.09 -15.67
C LYS A 88 -8.47 -14.86 -14.79
N VAL A 89 -7.85 -14.92 -13.61
CA VAL A 89 -7.91 -13.88 -12.57
C VAL A 89 -7.18 -12.58 -12.98
N GLY A 90 -6.26 -12.64 -13.94
CA GLY A 90 -5.41 -11.52 -14.37
C GLY A 90 -3.95 -11.73 -13.94
N SER A 91 -3.10 -10.74 -14.21
CA SER A 91 -1.69 -10.80 -13.84
C SER A 91 -1.09 -9.42 -13.57
N VAL A 92 -0.04 -9.38 -12.75
CA VAL A 92 0.76 -8.18 -12.53
C VAL A 92 1.63 -7.90 -13.76
N LYS A 93 1.59 -6.67 -14.27
CA LYS A 93 2.37 -6.19 -15.41
C LYS A 93 2.98 -4.83 -15.08
N ASN A 94 4.12 -4.51 -15.67
CA ASN A 94 4.70 -3.17 -15.52
C ASN A 94 4.04 -2.16 -16.48
N THR A 95 4.27 -0.87 -16.24
CA THR A 95 3.65 0.21 -17.02
C THR A 95 4.09 0.18 -18.48
N LYS A 96 5.35 -0.19 -18.76
CA LYS A 96 5.88 -0.32 -20.12
C LYS A 96 5.20 -1.45 -20.91
N GLU A 97 5.03 -2.64 -20.32
CA GLU A 97 4.32 -3.77 -20.92
C GLU A 97 2.87 -3.42 -21.24
N ILE A 98 2.21 -2.73 -20.30
CA ILE A 98 0.83 -2.26 -20.51
C ILE A 98 0.80 -1.23 -21.63
N LYS A 99 1.79 -0.36 -21.74
CA LYS A 99 1.88 0.63 -22.83
C LYS A 99 2.01 -0.06 -24.19
N GLU A 100 2.83 -1.09 -24.30
CA GLU A 100 3.03 -1.89 -25.52
C GLU A 100 1.79 -2.71 -25.91
N THR A 101 0.98 -3.12 -24.92
CA THR A 101 -0.22 -3.96 -25.13
C THR A 101 -1.53 -3.27 -24.77
N LEU A 102 -1.53 -1.93 -24.73
CA LEU A 102 -2.62 -1.10 -24.20
C LEU A 102 -3.96 -1.37 -24.89
N TYR A 103 -3.89 -1.62 -26.20
CA TYR A 103 -5.03 -1.89 -27.05
C TYR A 103 -4.96 -3.29 -27.64
N ARG A 104 -6.14 -3.88 -27.84
CA ARG A 104 -6.31 -5.06 -28.68
C ARG A 104 -7.33 -4.75 -29.76
N GLY A 105 -6.84 -4.53 -30.98
CA GLY A 105 -7.63 -3.87 -32.02
C GLY A 105 -8.07 -2.48 -31.54
N ASN A 106 -9.36 -2.16 -31.65
CA ASN A 106 -9.91 -0.86 -31.23
C ASN A 106 -10.42 -0.83 -29.77
N ARG A 107 -10.07 -1.80 -28.93
CA ARG A 107 -10.55 -1.90 -27.54
C ARG A 107 -9.41 -1.79 -26.55
N HIS A 108 -9.67 -1.14 -25.40
CA HIS A 108 -8.75 -1.17 -24.27
C HIS A 108 -8.54 -2.60 -23.79
N ASN A 109 -7.30 -2.96 -23.50
CA ASN A 109 -6.93 -4.34 -23.16
C ASN A 109 -6.85 -4.55 -21.65
N HIS A 110 -6.30 -3.61 -20.87
CA HIS A 110 -6.00 -3.79 -19.45
C HIS A 110 -7.00 -3.09 -18.54
N SER A 111 -7.54 -3.78 -17.55
CA SER A 111 -8.36 -3.18 -16.48
C SER A 111 -7.79 -3.45 -15.09
N ILE A 112 -7.98 -2.50 -14.18
CA ILE A 112 -7.67 -2.61 -12.76
C ILE A 112 -8.97 -2.73 -11.93
N PRO A 113 -8.90 -3.30 -10.71
CA PRO A 113 -10.04 -3.29 -9.79
C PRO A 113 -10.33 -1.88 -9.25
N TYR A 114 -11.59 -1.61 -8.90
CA TYR A 114 -11.94 -0.47 -8.04
C TYR A 114 -11.60 -0.78 -6.58
N ASN A 115 -11.39 0.26 -5.78
CA ASN A 115 -11.30 0.13 -4.34
C ASN A 115 -12.65 -0.29 -3.74
N SER A 116 -12.60 -1.01 -2.62
CA SER A 116 -13.78 -1.23 -1.78
C SER A 116 -14.21 0.09 -1.11
N ALA A 117 -15.45 0.13 -0.64
CA ALA A 117 -15.93 1.22 0.20
C ALA A 117 -15.05 1.34 1.45
N ILE A 118 -14.62 2.55 1.76
CA ILE A 118 -13.84 2.83 2.96
C ILE A 118 -14.79 2.69 4.15
N ALA A 119 -14.42 1.91 5.17
CA ALA A 119 -15.30 1.68 6.31
C ALA A 119 -15.31 2.91 7.24
N ASP A 120 -14.12 3.36 7.62
CA ASP A 120 -13.92 4.48 8.53
C ASP A 120 -12.61 5.21 8.22
N PHE A 121 -12.62 6.52 8.41
CA PHE A 121 -11.45 7.40 8.35
C PHE A 121 -10.94 7.75 9.78
N ASN A 122 -11.28 6.92 10.78
CA ASN A 122 -10.97 7.12 12.20
C ASN A 122 -11.63 8.38 12.78
N SER A 123 -12.90 8.63 12.43
CA SER A 123 -13.62 9.82 12.91
C SER A 123 -13.98 9.66 14.41
N LYS A 124 -13.38 10.47 15.27
CA LYS A 124 -13.53 10.35 16.75
C LYS A 124 -14.67 11.17 17.36
N SER A 125 -15.40 11.97 16.57
CA SER A 125 -16.36 12.95 17.07
C SER A 125 -17.74 12.78 16.45
N GLU A 126 -18.79 12.95 17.26
CA GLU A 126 -20.16 13.13 16.76
C GLU A 126 -20.26 14.38 15.90
N LEU A 127 -20.94 14.27 14.76
CA LEU A 127 -21.13 15.40 13.86
C LEU A 127 -22.21 16.34 14.43
N PRO A 128 -21.97 17.67 14.47
CA PRO A 128 -22.86 18.62 15.15
C PRO A 128 -24.20 18.85 14.45
N ILE A 129 -24.30 18.43 13.18
CA ILE A 129 -25.54 18.38 12.39
C ILE A 129 -25.60 17.00 11.77
N ASP A 130 -26.79 16.39 11.78
CA ASP A 130 -27.04 15.13 11.08
C ASP A 130 -26.54 15.21 9.62
N SER A 131 -25.98 14.10 9.14
CA SER A 131 -25.31 14.05 7.84
C SER A 131 -26.28 14.26 6.68
N TYR A 132 -27.50 13.70 6.75
CA TYR A 132 -28.51 13.92 5.72
C TYR A 132 -28.92 15.39 5.68
N ILE A 133 -29.15 16.00 6.85
CA ILE A 133 -29.49 17.43 6.94
C ILE A 133 -28.37 18.30 6.35
N MET A 134 -27.11 18.01 6.67
CA MET A 134 -25.97 18.73 6.06
C MET A 134 -26.00 18.61 4.54
N GLY A 135 -26.27 17.41 4.00
CA GLY A 135 -26.40 17.19 2.56
C GLY A 135 -27.53 18.00 1.93
N VAL A 136 -28.70 18.03 2.57
CA VAL A 136 -29.86 18.83 2.14
C VAL A 136 -29.54 20.34 2.16
N LEU A 137 -28.87 20.83 3.20
CA LEU A 137 -28.48 22.24 3.29
C LEU A 137 -27.42 22.63 2.23
N LEU A 138 -26.52 21.71 1.89
CA LEU A 138 -25.53 21.93 0.85
C LEU A 138 -26.15 21.99 -0.55
N GLY A 139 -27.19 21.20 -0.83
CA GLY A 139 -27.96 21.35 -2.06
C GLY A 139 -28.87 22.58 -2.04
N ASP A 140 -30.04 22.43 -1.43
CA ASP A 140 -31.14 23.41 -1.48
C ASP A 140 -31.16 24.43 -0.34
N GLY A 141 -30.16 24.41 0.54
CA GLY A 141 -30.05 25.39 1.63
C GLY A 141 -29.62 26.78 1.14
N SER A 142 -30.09 27.82 1.83
CA SER A 142 -29.67 29.21 1.63
C SER A 142 -29.09 29.80 2.90
N PHE A 143 -27.83 30.22 2.85
CA PHE A 143 -27.09 30.76 3.99
C PHE A 143 -27.08 32.29 4.04
N ARG A 144 -27.96 32.95 3.27
CA ARG A 144 -28.02 34.42 3.09
C ARG A 144 -29.39 35.03 3.43
N VAL A 145 -30.21 34.34 4.21
CA VAL A 145 -31.62 34.73 4.46
C VAL A 145 -31.83 35.66 5.66
N GLY A 146 -30.75 36.05 6.36
CA GLY A 146 -30.77 37.00 7.47
C GLY A 146 -30.00 36.53 8.71
N LYS A 147 -29.92 37.39 9.73
CA LYS A 147 -29.21 37.10 10.99
C LYS A 147 -29.81 35.86 11.68
N TYR A 148 -28.95 34.87 11.96
CA TYR A 148 -29.31 33.58 12.57
C TYR A 148 -30.40 32.78 11.83
N ARG A 149 -30.53 33.00 10.53
CA ARG A 149 -31.52 32.31 9.69
C ARG A 149 -30.83 31.42 8.67
N ILE A 150 -31.35 30.20 8.53
CA ILE A 150 -30.99 29.25 7.47
C ILE A 150 -32.26 29.04 6.63
N GLY A 151 -32.12 29.17 5.32
CA GLY A 151 -33.20 28.88 4.37
C GLY A 151 -33.08 27.47 3.82
N LEU A 152 -34.19 26.87 3.44
CA LEU A 152 -34.26 25.63 2.69
C LEU A 152 -35.39 25.75 1.67
N SER A 153 -35.11 25.48 0.39
CA SER A 153 -36.09 25.61 -0.68
C SER A 153 -36.38 24.24 -1.28
N THR A 154 -37.49 23.60 -0.90
CA THR A 154 -37.86 22.26 -1.39
C THR A 154 -39.37 22.09 -1.56
N THR A 155 -39.76 21.26 -2.52
CA THR A 155 -41.15 20.82 -2.72
C THR A 155 -41.41 19.42 -2.16
N ASP A 156 -40.38 18.69 -1.75
CA ASP A 156 -40.51 17.32 -1.24
C ASP A 156 -40.76 17.36 0.28
N GLU A 157 -41.99 17.05 0.70
CA GLU A 157 -42.42 17.09 2.12
C GLU A 157 -41.64 16.08 2.99
N GLU A 158 -41.28 14.92 2.44
CA GLU A 158 -40.43 13.91 3.11
C GLU A 158 -39.10 14.50 3.62
N ILE A 159 -38.51 15.46 2.90
CA ILE A 159 -37.28 16.14 3.32
C ILE A 159 -37.55 17.02 4.55
N ILE A 160 -38.66 17.77 4.55
CA ILE A 160 -39.03 18.66 5.66
C ILE A 160 -39.37 17.85 6.91
N ASP A 161 -40.10 16.75 6.76
CA ASP A 161 -40.47 15.86 7.87
C ASP A 161 -39.24 15.21 8.50
N TYR A 162 -38.31 14.73 7.66
CA TYR A 162 -37.05 14.18 8.15
C TYR A 162 -36.21 15.24 8.87
N VAL A 163 -36.01 16.41 8.27
CA VAL A 163 -35.23 17.50 8.88
C VAL A 163 -35.84 17.92 10.22
N ASN A 164 -37.15 18.13 10.28
CA ASN A 164 -37.85 18.61 11.48
C ASN A 164 -37.89 17.58 12.62
N SER A 165 -37.84 16.28 12.31
CA SER A 165 -37.77 15.22 13.33
C SER A 165 -36.36 15.04 13.92
N HIS A 166 -35.33 15.61 13.30
CA HIS A 166 -33.92 15.46 13.70
C HIS A 166 -33.28 16.78 14.18
N ILE A 167 -34.08 17.84 14.35
CA ILE A 167 -33.62 19.13 14.91
C ILE A 167 -34.56 19.62 16.01
N GLU A 168 -34.01 20.34 16.98
CA GLU A 168 -34.77 20.85 18.13
C GLU A 168 -35.83 21.90 17.75
N LYS A 169 -35.66 22.55 16.59
CA LYS A 169 -36.54 23.63 16.14
C LYS A 169 -36.87 23.49 14.67
N ALA A 170 -38.17 23.40 14.37
CA ALA A 170 -38.63 23.17 13.01
C ALA A 170 -38.32 24.33 12.04
N PHE A 171 -38.10 23.96 10.79
CA PHE A 171 -38.20 24.85 9.64
C PHE A 171 -39.66 25.27 9.43
N VAL A 172 -39.90 26.58 9.35
CA VAL A 172 -41.24 27.16 9.15
C VAL A 172 -41.38 27.61 7.71
N LYS A 173 -42.47 27.19 7.05
CA LYS A 173 -42.78 27.60 5.67
C LYS A 173 -42.98 29.12 5.60
N ASN A 174 -42.35 29.76 4.63
CA ASN A 174 -42.57 31.17 4.34
C ASN A 174 -43.92 31.30 3.61
N GLY A 175 -44.93 31.88 4.26
CA GLY A 175 -46.31 31.97 3.73
C GLY A 175 -46.45 32.66 2.36
N LYS A 176 -45.42 33.35 1.87
CA LYS A 176 -45.39 33.96 0.52
C LYS A 176 -44.76 33.07 -0.56
N SER A 177 -44.24 31.90 -0.20
CA SER A 177 -43.52 31.00 -1.12
C SER A 177 -44.15 29.60 -1.14
N LYS A 178 -44.10 28.95 -2.29
CA LYS A 178 -44.60 27.58 -2.46
C LYS A 178 -43.68 26.53 -1.84
N CYS A 179 -42.39 26.82 -1.74
CA CYS A 179 -41.34 25.85 -1.38
C CYS A 179 -40.26 26.39 -0.42
N ASP A 180 -40.28 27.66 -0.01
CA ASP A 180 -39.25 28.20 0.89
C ASP A 180 -39.62 28.00 2.36
N TYR A 181 -38.66 27.48 3.12
CA TYR A 181 -38.71 27.30 4.56
C TYR A 181 -37.56 28.06 5.23
N ARG A 182 -37.77 28.45 6.49
CA ARG A 182 -36.77 29.16 7.28
C ARG A 182 -36.65 28.56 8.67
N LEU A 183 -35.41 28.35 9.08
CA LEU A 183 -35.02 28.04 10.45
C LEU A 183 -34.39 29.27 11.08
N HIS A 184 -34.94 29.74 12.20
CA HIS A 184 -34.31 30.77 13.03
C HIS A 184 -33.68 30.12 14.27
N SER A 185 -32.38 29.86 14.21
CA SER A 185 -31.63 29.22 15.29
C SER A 185 -30.19 29.74 15.35
N VAL A 186 -29.81 30.26 16.52
CA VAL A 186 -28.45 30.72 16.81
C VAL A 186 -27.47 29.54 16.77
N LYS A 187 -27.85 28.39 17.33
CA LYS A 187 -27.04 27.15 17.36
C LYS A 187 -26.63 26.73 15.95
N TYR A 188 -27.59 26.44 15.08
CA TYR A 188 -27.30 25.97 13.73
C TYR A 188 -26.62 27.04 12.87
N ALA A 189 -27.00 28.31 12.99
CA ALA A 189 -26.31 29.38 12.27
C ALA A 189 -24.84 29.51 12.66
N ASN A 190 -24.51 29.31 13.95
CA ASN A 190 -23.12 29.32 14.42
C ASN A 190 -22.34 28.09 13.94
N ILE A 191 -22.95 26.90 13.91
CA ILE A 191 -22.30 25.70 13.35
C ILE A 191 -21.99 25.89 11.86
N ILE A 192 -22.96 26.37 11.07
CA ILE A 192 -22.77 26.69 9.64
C ILE A 192 -21.71 27.78 9.44
N LYS A 193 -21.61 28.75 10.37
CA LYS A 193 -20.56 29.76 10.38
C LYS A 193 -19.18 29.16 10.67
N GLN A 194 -19.08 28.25 11.65
CA GLN A 194 -17.83 27.56 12.00
C GLN A 194 -17.28 26.76 10.80
N TYR A 195 -18.15 26.14 10.02
CA TYR A 195 -17.77 25.47 8.77
C TYR A 195 -17.46 26.41 7.60
N GLY A 196 -17.59 27.74 7.77
CA GLY A 196 -17.32 28.73 6.72
C GLY A 196 -18.37 28.82 5.62
N LEU A 197 -19.54 28.21 5.81
CA LEU A 197 -20.63 28.15 4.84
C LEU A 197 -21.60 29.33 4.97
N LEU A 198 -21.66 29.99 6.13
CA LEU A 198 -22.58 31.11 6.35
C LEU A 198 -22.26 32.26 5.38
N GLY A 199 -23.28 32.77 4.67
CA GLY A 199 -23.12 33.85 3.70
C GLY A 199 -22.69 33.40 2.29
N ARG A 200 -22.30 32.14 2.08
CA ARG A 200 -21.87 31.62 0.77
C ARG A 200 -23.02 31.48 -0.22
N TYR A 201 -22.71 31.70 -1.49
CA TYR A 201 -23.58 31.35 -2.61
C TYR A 201 -23.48 29.85 -2.96
N SER A 202 -24.46 29.32 -3.69
CA SER A 202 -24.48 27.90 -4.13
C SER A 202 -23.19 27.45 -4.85
N HIS A 203 -22.61 28.31 -5.68
CA HIS A 203 -21.38 28.05 -6.43
C HIS A 203 -20.09 28.15 -5.58
N GLU A 204 -20.19 28.54 -4.31
CA GLU A 204 -19.06 28.60 -3.37
C GLU A 204 -19.16 27.53 -2.28
N LYS A 205 -20.26 26.78 -2.22
CA LYS A 205 -20.45 25.71 -1.22
C LYS A 205 -19.43 24.59 -1.43
N TYR A 206 -19.10 23.90 -0.35
CA TYR A 206 -18.21 22.73 -0.30
C TYR A 206 -18.65 21.83 0.86
N ILE A 207 -18.22 20.57 0.86
CA ILE A 207 -18.51 19.64 1.95
C ILE A 207 -17.46 19.88 3.07
N PRO A 208 -17.85 20.11 4.33
CA PRO A 208 -16.88 20.23 5.41
C PRO A 208 -16.11 18.91 5.60
N LYS A 209 -14.80 19.03 5.86
CA LYS A 209 -13.87 17.88 5.89
C LYS A 209 -14.30 16.78 6.87
N GLU A 210 -14.87 17.16 8.02
CA GLU A 210 -15.37 16.23 9.05
C GLU A 210 -16.48 15.30 8.52
N TYR A 211 -17.34 15.80 7.62
CA TYR A 211 -18.38 15.00 6.96
C TYR A 211 -17.80 14.16 5.81
N LEU A 212 -16.80 14.70 5.12
CA LEU A 212 -16.15 14.00 4.00
C LEU A 212 -15.30 12.81 4.46
N LEU A 213 -14.76 12.87 5.68
CA LEU A 213 -13.91 11.87 6.31
C LEU A 213 -14.59 11.23 7.54
N SER A 214 -15.92 11.11 7.53
CA SER A 214 -16.65 10.39 8.58
C SER A 214 -16.72 8.89 8.30
N ASN A 215 -17.27 8.13 9.25
CA ASN A 215 -17.66 6.74 9.03
C ASN A 215 -18.60 6.57 7.81
N ILE A 216 -18.66 5.34 7.27
CA ILE A 216 -19.43 5.00 6.08
C ILE A 216 -20.92 5.34 6.17
N SER A 217 -21.55 5.19 7.35
CA SER A 217 -22.98 5.46 7.54
C SER A 217 -23.28 6.94 7.39
N SER A 218 -22.49 7.80 8.06
CA SER A 218 -22.58 9.25 7.95
C SER A 218 -22.34 9.73 6.51
N ARG A 219 -21.34 9.16 5.81
CA ARG A 219 -21.08 9.51 4.40
C ARG A 219 -22.22 9.09 3.46
N ARG A 220 -22.82 7.92 3.68
CA ARG A 220 -24.01 7.46 2.93
C ARG A 220 -25.20 8.38 3.17
N SER A 221 -25.43 8.77 4.43
CA SER A 221 -26.50 9.69 4.83
C SER A 221 -26.30 11.08 4.20
N LEU A 222 -25.08 11.61 4.22
CA LEU A 222 -24.69 12.85 3.56
C LEU A 222 -24.96 12.83 2.05
N LEU A 223 -24.53 11.75 1.38
CA LEU A 223 -24.75 11.59 -0.05
C LEU A 223 -26.24 11.55 -0.39
N ARG A 224 -27.07 10.90 0.44
CA ARG A 224 -28.53 10.88 0.26
C ARG A 224 -29.13 12.28 0.32
N GLY A 225 -28.74 13.12 1.27
CA GLY A 225 -29.22 14.50 1.34
C GLY A 225 -28.85 15.33 0.10
N LEU A 226 -27.62 15.15 -0.42
CA LEU A 226 -27.17 15.79 -1.65
C LEU A 226 -27.92 15.29 -2.90
N MET A 227 -28.21 14.00 -2.97
CA MET A 227 -28.88 13.39 -4.12
C MET A 227 -30.40 13.63 -4.10
N ASP A 228 -31.01 13.73 -2.93
CA ASP A 228 -32.44 14.05 -2.79
C ASP A 228 -32.76 15.51 -3.11
N THR A 229 -31.76 16.40 -3.03
CA THR A 229 -31.86 17.78 -3.49
C THR A 229 -31.49 17.89 -4.97
N ASP A 230 -30.20 17.96 -5.28
CA ASP A 230 -29.66 18.24 -6.63
C ASP A 230 -29.39 16.99 -7.50
N GLY A 231 -29.70 15.80 -7.00
CA GLY A 231 -29.53 14.52 -7.71
C GLY A 231 -30.80 14.03 -8.42
N SER A 232 -30.65 13.15 -9.40
CA SER A 232 -31.78 12.51 -10.09
C SER A 232 -31.38 11.15 -10.66
N PRO A 233 -32.20 10.09 -10.51
CA PRO A 233 -31.98 8.83 -11.22
C PRO A 233 -32.13 9.05 -12.73
N HIS A 234 -31.31 8.38 -13.53
CA HIS A 234 -31.39 8.49 -14.98
C HIS A 234 -32.66 7.82 -15.49
N THR A 235 -33.46 8.54 -16.27
CA THR A 235 -34.78 8.09 -16.75
C THR A 235 -34.73 6.84 -17.63
N ASN A 236 -33.61 6.61 -18.32
CA ASN A 236 -33.49 5.56 -19.34
C ASN A 236 -32.85 4.28 -18.80
N ASN A 237 -32.13 4.36 -17.68
CA ASN A 237 -31.39 3.25 -17.10
C ASN A 237 -31.24 3.54 -15.60
N GLY A 238 -32.22 3.12 -14.81
CA GLY A 238 -32.32 3.35 -13.36
C GLY A 238 -31.16 2.80 -12.52
N SER A 239 -30.12 2.23 -13.16
CA SER A 239 -28.85 1.83 -12.54
C SER A 239 -27.78 2.93 -12.46
N THR A 240 -28.13 4.14 -12.89
CA THR A 240 -27.25 5.31 -12.87
C THR A 240 -28.03 6.53 -12.40
N CYS A 241 -27.32 7.50 -11.83
CA CYS A 241 -27.89 8.77 -11.41
C CYS A 241 -26.99 9.94 -11.81
N GLU A 242 -27.58 11.13 -11.88
CA GLU A 242 -26.90 12.38 -12.17
C GLU A 242 -26.95 13.28 -10.93
N TYR A 243 -25.85 13.97 -10.65
CA TYR A 243 -25.78 15.10 -9.73
C TYR A 243 -25.22 16.30 -10.48
N SER A 244 -25.84 17.48 -10.33
CA SER A 244 -25.38 18.69 -11.02
C SER A 244 -25.16 19.82 -10.02
N THR A 245 -24.02 20.51 -10.14
CA THR A 245 -23.74 21.71 -9.34
C THR A 245 -23.01 22.77 -10.17
N THR A 246 -22.99 24.01 -9.68
CA THR A 246 -22.17 25.10 -10.22
C THR A 246 -20.95 25.41 -9.34
N SER A 247 -20.84 24.76 -8.17
CA SER A 247 -19.63 24.80 -7.35
C SER A 247 -18.65 23.72 -7.81
N GLU A 248 -17.47 24.15 -8.23
CA GLU A 248 -16.40 23.22 -8.60
C GLU A 248 -15.89 22.43 -7.40
N GLN A 249 -15.78 23.07 -6.23
CA GLN A 249 -15.33 22.39 -5.01
C GLN A 249 -16.35 21.35 -4.58
N LEU A 250 -17.65 21.69 -4.55
CA LEU A 250 -18.70 20.72 -4.21
C LEU A 250 -18.72 19.54 -5.19
N ALA A 251 -18.51 19.78 -6.49
CA ALA A 251 -18.39 18.70 -7.46
C ALA A 251 -17.23 17.75 -7.14
N ARG A 252 -16.05 18.28 -6.79
CA ARG A 252 -14.88 17.48 -6.39
C ARG A 252 -15.12 16.72 -5.08
N ASP A 253 -15.80 17.35 -4.13
CA ASP A 253 -16.13 16.74 -2.84
C ASP A 253 -17.15 15.61 -3.00
N VAL A 254 -18.18 15.77 -3.85
CA VAL A 254 -19.13 14.70 -4.18
C VAL A 254 -18.44 13.57 -4.94
N GLU A 255 -17.52 13.88 -5.85
CA GLU A 255 -16.70 12.88 -6.54
C GLU A 255 -15.84 12.08 -5.56
N PHE A 256 -15.21 12.73 -4.58
CA PHE A 256 -14.50 12.06 -3.49
C PHE A 256 -15.46 11.19 -2.67
N LEU A 257 -16.60 11.74 -2.25
CA LEU A 257 -17.58 11.04 -1.42
C LEU A 257 -18.06 9.76 -2.10
N VAL A 258 -18.45 9.83 -3.37
CA VAL A 258 -18.90 8.68 -4.15
C VAL A 258 -17.82 7.60 -4.24
N ARG A 259 -16.57 7.97 -4.59
CA ARG A 259 -15.47 7.00 -4.71
C ARG A 259 -15.05 6.40 -3.38
N SER A 260 -15.08 7.19 -2.31
CA SER A 260 -14.82 6.72 -0.95
C SER A 260 -15.88 5.72 -0.45
N LEU A 261 -17.08 5.76 -1.02
CA LEU A 261 -18.17 4.81 -0.80
C LEU A 261 -18.12 3.61 -1.76
N GLY A 262 -17.04 3.46 -2.54
CA GLY A 262 -16.86 2.39 -3.53
C GLY A 262 -17.68 2.59 -4.81
N GLY A 263 -18.29 3.76 -5.01
CA GLY A 263 -19.08 4.08 -6.20
C GLY A 263 -18.24 4.55 -7.38
N ARG A 264 -18.79 4.38 -8.59
CA ARG A 264 -18.22 4.97 -9.81
C ARG A 264 -18.74 6.39 -9.98
N CYS A 265 -17.85 7.33 -10.27
CA CYS A 265 -18.19 8.71 -10.59
C CYS A 265 -17.38 9.20 -11.79
N SER A 266 -18.07 9.78 -12.78
CA SER A 266 -17.47 10.51 -13.89
C SER A 266 -18.03 11.92 -13.98
N THR A 267 -17.16 12.91 -14.13
CA THR A 267 -17.54 14.33 -14.13
C THR A 267 -17.40 14.92 -15.54
N LYS A 268 -18.43 15.63 -16.02
CA LYS A 268 -18.39 16.43 -17.24
C LYS A 268 -18.66 17.89 -16.94
N GLN A 269 -17.99 18.77 -17.68
CA GLN A 269 -18.16 20.22 -17.57
C GLN A 269 -19.02 20.72 -18.74
N ARG A 270 -19.93 21.66 -18.47
CA ARG A 270 -20.73 22.34 -19.49
C ARG A 270 -20.97 23.80 -19.13
N TYR A 271 -21.19 24.64 -20.14
CA TYR A 271 -21.78 25.97 -19.92
C TYR A 271 -23.29 25.87 -20.01
N THR A 272 -23.98 26.46 -19.04
CA THR A 272 -25.44 26.59 -19.08
C THR A 272 -25.82 27.87 -19.80
N SER A 273 -27.10 28.05 -20.15
CA SER A 273 -27.63 29.31 -20.66
C SER A 273 -28.99 29.58 -20.05
N PHE A 274 -29.32 30.83 -19.78
CA PHE A 274 -30.63 31.24 -19.28
C PHE A 274 -31.14 32.44 -20.05
N THR A 275 -32.46 32.60 -20.13
CA THR A 275 -33.08 33.76 -20.78
C THR A 275 -33.52 34.76 -19.71
N TYR A 276 -33.04 35.99 -19.81
CA TYR A 276 -33.46 37.08 -18.92
C TYR A 276 -33.96 38.26 -19.75
N LYS A 277 -35.21 38.66 -19.53
CA LYS A 277 -35.89 39.71 -20.31
C LYS A 277 -35.77 39.50 -21.83
N GLY A 278 -36.01 38.28 -22.30
CA GLY A 278 -35.95 37.93 -23.73
C GLY A 278 -34.54 37.70 -24.29
N VAL A 279 -33.47 38.03 -23.56
CA VAL A 279 -32.08 37.84 -24.02
C VAL A 279 -31.49 36.56 -23.45
N LYS A 280 -31.00 35.67 -24.32
CA LYS A 280 -30.25 34.47 -23.92
C LYS A 280 -28.87 34.89 -23.43
N LYS A 281 -28.58 34.65 -22.16
CA LYS A 281 -27.29 34.90 -21.52
C LYS A 281 -26.59 33.58 -21.21
N GLN A 282 -25.26 33.60 -21.32
CA GLN A 282 -24.46 32.46 -20.87
C GLN A 282 -24.55 32.36 -19.34
N GLY A 283 -24.95 31.18 -18.88
CA GLY A 283 -24.96 30.82 -17.48
C GLY A 283 -23.57 30.43 -16.99
N ARG A 284 -23.49 30.09 -15.70
CA ARG A 284 -22.24 29.65 -15.08
C ARG A 284 -21.84 28.28 -15.60
N LYS A 285 -20.54 28.00 -15.50
CA LYS A 285 -19.99 26.66 -15.69
C LYS A 285 -20.65 25.71 -14.69
N SER A 286 -21.12 24.57 -15.18
CA SER A 286 -21.80 23.54 -14.42
C SER A 286 -21.05 22.22 -14.54
N TYR A 287 -20.96 21.53 -13.42
CA TYR A 287 -20.33 20.23 -13.25
C TYR A 287 -21.44 19.20 -13.10
N ARG A 288 -21.44 18.22 -14.01
CA ARG A 288 -22.41 17.13 -14.06
C ARG A 288 -21.70 15.83 -13.78
N LEU A 289 -22.07 15.19 -12.68
CA LEU A 289 -21.52 13.93 -12.22
C LEU A 289 -22.49 12.81 -12.60
N THR A 290 -21.99 11.76 -13.22
CA THR A 290 -22.71 10.50 -13.43
C THR A 290 -22.21 9.49 -12.42
N ILE A 291 -23.12 8.96 -11.62
CA ILE A 291 -22.85 8.17 -10.42
C ILE A 291 -23.55 6.82 -10.51
N SER A 292 -22.89 5.76 -10.04
CA SER A 292 -23.51 4.44 -9.87
C SER A 292 -22.87 3.65 -8.74
N PHE A 293 -23.69 2.83 -8.06
CA PHE A 293 -23.29 1.92 -6.98
C PHE A 293 -23.79 0.50 -7.24
N THR A 294 -23.14 -0.47 -6.58
CA THR A 294 -23.51 -1.90 -6.62
C THR A 294 -24.21 -2.37 -5.36
N ASP A 295 -24.05 -1.67 -4.24
CA ASP A 295 -24.44 -2.12 -2.90
C ASP A 295 -25.25 -1.10 -2.11
N PHE A 296 -25.56 0.06 -2.71
CA PHE A 296 -26.10 1.21 -2.00
C PHE A 296 -27.06 2.05 -2.85
N ASN A 297 -28.25 2.36 -2.32
CA ASN A 297 -29.18 3.31 -2.91
C ASN A 297 -28.84 4.75 -2.43
N PRO A 298 -28.44 5.66 -3.34
CA PRO A 298 -28.02 7.00 -3.00
C PRO A 298 -29.18 7.98 -2.78
N PHE A 299 -30.43 7.52 -2.81
CA PHE A 299 -31.62 8.34 -2.51
C PHE A 299 -32.31 7.82 -1.25
N GLN A 300 -32.94 8.74 -0.50
CA GLN A 300 -33.76 8.39 0.65
C GLN A 300 -35.24 8.60 0.36
N ILE A 301 -35.61 9.70 -0.29
CA ILE A 301 -37.01 9.99 -0.59
C ILE A 301 -37.60 8.99 -1.58
N ASN A 302 -38.81 8.52 -1.30
CA ASN A 302 -39.41 7.39 -1.99
C ASN A 302 -39.51 7.62 -3.50
N ARG A 303 -39.93 8.84 -3.92
CA ARG A 303 -40.08 9.25 -5.33
C ARG A 303 -38.83 9.04 -6.19
N LYS A 304 -37.63 9.15 -5.59
CA LYS A 304 -36.34 8.93 -6.28
C LYS A 304 -35.81 7.53 -6.00
N ALA A 305 -35.89 7.06 -4.75
CA ALA A 305 -35.37 5.77 -4.31
C ALA A 305 -36.00 4.59 -5.08
N CYS A 306 -37.31 4.63 -5.34
CA CYS A 306 -38.02 3.56 -6.05
C CYS A 306 -37.66 3.46 -7.54
N LYS A 307 -37.05 4.51 -8.11
CA LYS A 307 -36.63 4.56 -9.52
C LYS A 307 -35.17 4.16 -9.73
N TYR A 308 -34.41 4.06 -8.64
CA TYR A 308 -33.02 3.65 -8.67
C TYR A 308 -32.88 2.19 -8.25
N TYR A 309 -32.10 1.41 -8.99
CA TYR A 309 -31.70 0.07 -8.61
C TYR A 309 -30.18 -0.07 -8.69
N ASN A 310 -29.60 -0.85 -7.80
CA ASN A 310 -28.16 -1.07 -7.80
C ASN A 310 -27.72 -1.80 -9.07
N ARG A 311 -26.52 -1.48 -9.56
CA ARG A 311 -25.89 -2.31 -10.58
C ARG A 311 -25.54 -3.67 -10.00
N VAL A 312 -25.69 -4.72 -10.79
CA VAL A 312 -25.23 -6.07 -10.42
C VAL A 312 -23.70 -6.10 -10.34
N GLN A 313 -23.02 -5.42 -11.28
CA GLN A 313 -21.56 -5.30 -11.32
C GLN A 313 -21.15 -3.90 -11.77
N GLN A 314 -20.00 -3.44 -11.26
CA GLN A 314 -19.42 -2.19 -11.74
C GLN A 314 -18.77 -2.37 -13.11
N PRO A 315 -18.90 -1.39 -14.03
CA PRO A 315 -18.13 -1.40 -15.26
C PRO A 315 -16.65 -1.24 -14.93
N GLU A 316 -15.83 -2.10 -15.53
CA GLU A 316 -14.40 -2.20 -15.27
C GLU A 316 -13.66 -0.88 -15.48
N LYS A 317 -12.58 -0.71 -14.71
CA LYS A 317 -11.69 0.45 -14.79
C LYS A 317 -10.54 0.16 -15.74
N TYR A 318 -10.73 0.46 -17.01
CA TYR A 318 -9.72 0.23 -18.04
C TYR A 318 -8.63 1.31 -17.97
N ILE A 319 -7.38 0.92 -18.23
CA ILE A 319 -6.30 1.86 -18.52
C ILE A 319 -6.55 2.40 -19.93
N SER A 320 -6.78 3.70 -20.05
CA SER A 320 -7.22 4.35 -21.28
C SER A 320 -6.09 5.01 -22.05
N SER A 321 -5.09 5.58 -21.37
CA SER A 321 -3.86 6.11 -21.97
C SER A 321 -2.68 6.00 -21.01
N ILE A 322 -1.46 5.91 -21.58
CA ILE A 322 -0.19 6.01 -20.86
C ILE A 322 0.69 6.99 -21.63
N GLU A 323 0.81 8.19 -21.08
CA GLU A 323 1.50 9.32 -21.71
C GLU A 323 2.77 9.64 -20.94
N ALA A 324 3.91 9.78 -21.63
CA ALA A 324 5.13 10.23 -20.98
C ALA A 324 4.96 11.69 -20.52
N VAL A 325 5.42 11.98 -19.30
CA VAL A 325 5.51 13.35 -18.78
C VAL A 325 6.93 13.85 -19.07
N ASP A 326 7.03 15.10 -19.54
CA ASP A 326 8.32 15.70 -19.87
C ASP A 326 9.21 15.83 -18.62
N GLY A 327 10.48 15.44 -18.76
CA GLY A 327 11.47 15.51 -17.70
C GLY A 327 11.56 14.26 -16.82
N SER A 328 12.23 14.42 -15.69
CA SER A 328 12.35 13.40 -14.66
C SER A 328 12.01 13.98 -13.30
N GLU A 329 11.27 13.21 -12.51
CA GLU A 329 10.72 13.62 -11.22
C GLU A 329 11.35 12.81 -10.10
N GLU A 330 11.58 13.45 -8.95
CA GLU A 330 11.96 12.73 -7.74
C GLU A 330 10.84 11.77 -7.33
N CYS A 331 11.18 10.51 -7.18
CA CYS A 331 10.22 9.46 -6.91
C CYS A 331 10.48 8.76 -5.58
N VAL A 332 9.44 8.13 -5.07
CA VAL A 332 9.46 7.33 -3.85
C VAL A 332 8.56 6.12 -4.01
N CYS A 333 8.92 5.05 -3.33
CA CYS A 333 8.09 3.87 -3.13
C CYS A 333 7.79 3.74 -1.63
N ILE A 334 6.63 3.23 -1.27
CA ILE A 334 6.29 2.87 0.11
C ILE A 334 6.04 1.38 0.24
N SER A 335 6.31 0.81 1.42
CA SER A 335 5.79 -0.48 1.82
C SER A 335 4.69 -0.33 2.85
N VAL A 336 3.70 -1.22 2.78
CA VAL A 336 2.46 -1.11 3.55
C VAL A 336 2.12 -2.44 4.22
N SER A 337 1.44 -2.37 5.37
CA SER A 337 1.07 -3.55 6.16
C SER A 337 -0.09 -4.35 5.57
N SER A 338 -0.82 -3.80 4.58
CA SER A 338 -1.98 -4.46 3.97
C SER A 338 -1.63 -5.84 3.40
N HIS A 339 -2.64 -6.73 3.40
CA HIS A 339 -2.48 -8.11 2.98
C HIS A 339 -2.09 -8.24 1.52
N ASP A 340 -2.77 -7.54 0.63
CA ASP A 340 -2.52 -7.52 -0.80
C ASP A 340 -1.38 -6.58 -1.24
N LYS A 341 -0.74 -5.91 -0.28
CA LYS A 341 0.30 -4.89 -0.52
C LYS A 341 -0.17 -3.75 -1.44
N LEU A 342 -1.49 -3.56 -1.55
CA LEU A 342 -2.09 -2.45 -2.27
C LEU A 342 -2.39 -1.28 -1.32
N TYR A 343 -2.28 -0.07 -1.85
CA TYR A 343 -2.77 1.15 -1.22
C TYR A 343 -3.49 2.04 -2.23
N ILE A 344 -4.30 2.96 -1.71
CA ILE A 344 -5.07 3.91 -2.52
C ILE A 344 -4.21 5.14 -2.84
N THR A 345 -3.97 5.39 -4.12
CA THR A 345 -3.30 6.60 -4.65
C THR A 345 -4.29 7.50 -5.41
N ASP A 346 -3.78 8.53 -6.08
CA ASP A 346 -4.52 9.55 -6.85
C ASP A 346 -5.77 8.99 -7.53
N GLY A 347 -6.92 9.64 -7.34
CA GLY A 347 -8.17 9.23 -7.99
C GLY A 347 -8.77 7.90 -7.49
N PHE A 348 -8.38 7.46 -6.30
CA PHE A 348 -8.76 6.16 -5.72
C PHE A 348 -8.22 4.96 -6.51
N ASN A 349 -7.07 5.12 -7.16
CA ASN A 349 -6.42 4.05 -7.91
C ASN A 349 -5.62 3.12 -6.97
N LEU A 350 -5.59 1.81 -7.27
CA LEU A 350 -4.86 0.83 -6.47
C LEU A 350 -3.49 0.51 -7.09
N THR A 351 -2.46 0.37 -6.25
CA THR A 351 -1.10 0.05 -6.72
C THR A 351 -0.26 -0.77 -5.72
N HIS A 352 0.74 -1.52 -6.21
CA HIS A 352 1.38 -2.68 -5.54
C HIS A 352 2.79 -2.45 -4.96
N ASN A 353 3.17 -3.26 -3.95
CA ASN A 353 4.50 -3.29 -3.29
C ASN A 353 5.10 -4.74 -3.11
N THR A 354 6.43 -4.94 -2.93
CA THR A 354 7.19 -6.23 -3.13
C THR A 354 7.80 -6.87 -1.84
N SER A 355 8.10 -8.20 -1.92
CA SER A 355 8.59 -9.21 -0.94
C SER A 355 10.12 -9.37 -0.78
N GLN A 356 10.59 -9.64 0.46
CA GLN A 356 11.99 -9.67 0.93
C GLN A 356 12.65 -11.07 0.94
N CYS A 357 11.90 -12.17 0.77
CA CYS A 357 12.44 -13.53 0.87
C CYS A 357 13.42 -13.94 -0.23
N LEU A 358 13.39 -13.25 -1.37
CA LEU A 358 14.27 -13.53 -2.52
C LEU A 358 15.74 -13.26 -2.21
N VAL A 359 16.01 -12.33 -1.28
CA VAL A 359 17.36 -11.99 -0.80
C VAL A 359 18.01 -13.19 -0.11
N LEU A 360 17.26 -13.81 0.81
CA LEU A 360 17.73 -14.93 1.63
C LEU A 360 18.00 -16.17 0.79
N ALA A 361 17.12 -16.51 -0.15
CA ALA A 361 17.35 -17.64 -1.05
C ALA A 361 18.58 -17.46 -1.93
N GLY A 362 18.85 -16.24 -2.40
CA GLY A 362 20.08 -15.94 -3.16
C GLY A 362 21.35 -16.23 -2.37
N ASN A 363 21.36 -15.91 -1.07
CA ASN A 363 22.50 -16.18 -0.19
C ASN A 363 22.64 -17.66 0.11
N TYR A 364 21.53 -18.33 0.42
CA TYR A 364 21.52 -19.76 0.63
C TYR A 364 22.17 -20.48 -0.56
N MET A 365 21.77 -20.13 -1.78
CA MET A 365 22.33 -20.76 -2.98
C MET A 365 23.79 -20.43 -3.26
N SER A 366 24.29 -19.31 -2.73
CA SER A 366 25.68 -18.90 -2.91
C SER A 366 26.62 -19.58 -1.90
N VAL A 367 26.10 -20.04 -0.77
CA VAL A 367 26.87 -20.66 0.32
C VAL A 367 26.74 -22.18 0.29
N MET A 368 25.54 -22.71 0.04
CA MET A 368 25.31 -24.15 0.07
C MET A 368 25.67 -24.79 -1.28
N PRO A 369 26.55 -25.80 -1.32
CA PRO A 369 26.90 -26.51 -2.55
C PRO A 369 25.71 -27.32 -3.05
N LYS A 370 25.62 -27.50 -4.38
CA LYS A 370 24.54 -28.29 -5.02
C LYS A 370 23.14 -27.88 -4.55
N SER A 371 22.94 -26.59 -4.33
CA SER A 371 21.70 -26.06 -3.78
C SER A 371 20.69 -25.73 -4.87
N LYS A 372 19.41 -25.91 -4.55
CA LYS A 372 18.28 -25.46 -5.37
C LYS A 372 17.26 -24.77 -4.49
N THR A 373 16.47 -23.86 -5.06
CA THR A 373 15.36 -23.23 -4.35
C THR A 373 14.04 -23.59 -5.02
N ILE A 374 13.00 -23.84 -4.23
CA ILE A 374 11.61 -23.90 -4.70
C ILE A 374 10.84 -22.70 -4.12
N PHE A 375 10.16 -21.96 -4.98
CA PHE A 375 9.31 -20.84 -4.63
C PHE A 375 7.85 -21.24 -4.83
N ILE A 376 7.12 -21.41 -3.74
CA ILE A 376 5.70 -21.73 -3.75
C ILE A 376 4.92 -20.45 -4.04
N LYS A 377 4.48 -20.31 -5.28
CA LYS A 377 3.64 -19.21 -5.74
C LYS A 377 2.18 -19.56 -5.44
N ALA A 378 1.79 -19.39 -4.19
CA ALA A 378 0.40 -19.53 -3.73
C ALA A 378 -0.47 -18.35 -4.17
N GLU A 379 0.16 -17.23 -4.55
CA GLU A 379 -0.53 -15.99 -4.91
C GLU A 379 0.02 -15.35 -6.19
N GLY A 380 -0.75 -14.42 -6.78
CA GLY A 380 -0.40 -13.75 -8.03
C GLY A 380 0.78 -12.75 -7.99
N ARG A 381 1.49 -12.63 -6.87
CA ARG A 381 2.39 -11.48 -6.57
C ARG A 381 3.82 -11.60 -7.12
N PHE A 382 4.25 -12.80 -7.55
CA PHE A 382 5.60 -13.06 -8.05
C PHE A 382 5.71 -12.92 -9.59
N SER A 383 6.40 -11.89 -10.09
CA SER A 383 6.49 -11.52 -11.53
C SER A 383 7.88 -11.74 -12.14
N GLU A 384 7.97 -11.80 -13.49
CA GLU A 384 9.24 -11.94 -14.22
C GLU A 384 10.23 -10.79 -13.96
N ASP A 385 9.75 -9.60 -13.66
CA ASP A 385 10.64 -8.48 -13.31
C ASP A 385 11.20 -8.61 -11.89
N MET A 386 10.44 -9.18 -10.95
CA MET A 386 10.97 -9.54 -9.63
C MET A 386 12.05 -10.62 -9.75
N GLN A 387 11.91 -11.51 -10.74
CA GLN A 387 12.93 -12.50 -11.07
C GLN A 387 14.20 -11.84 -11.63
N LYS A 388 14.09 -10.97 -12.64
CA LYS A 388 15.24 -10.25 -13.21
C LYS A 388 16.01 -9.44 -12.16
N ARG A 389 15.29 -8.78 -11.25
CA ARG A 389 15.86 -7.88 -10.22
C ARG A 389 16.58 -8.59 -9.09
N SER A 390 16.18 -9.81 -8.73
CA SER A 390 16.91 -10.60 -7.73
C SER A 390 18.28 -11.06 -8.25
N GLY A 391 18.49 -11.00 -9.56
CA GLY A 391 19.66 -11.52 -10.25
C GLY A 391 19.79 -13.05 -10.16
N MET A 392 18.74 -13.77 -9.75
CA MET A 392 18.74 -15.24 -9.67
C MET A 392 18.19 -15.84 -10.97
N LYS A 393 18.52 -17.11 -11.22
CA LYS A 393 17.93 -17.88 -12.33
C LYS A 393 16.61 -18.49 -11.88
N TYR A 394 15.63 -18.52 -12.76
CA TYR A 394 14.29 -19.04 -12.48
C TYR A 394 13.84 -19.99 -13.58
N THR A 395 13.03 -20.98 -13.20
CA THR A 395 12.38 -21.90 -14.14
C THR A 395 11.02 -22.34 -13.61
N GLU A 396 10.09 -22.57 -14.52
CA GLU A 396 8.82 -23.27 -14.26
C GLU A 396 8.84 -24.71 -14.78
N ASP A 397 9.88 -25.06 -15.54
CA ASP A 397 10.08 -26.39 -16.11
C ASP A 397 10.99 -27.21 -15.17
N PRO A 398 10.50 -28.34 -14.61
CA PRO A 398 11.31 -29.22 -13.78
C PRO A 398 12.57 -29.74 -14.47
N ALA A 399 12.55 -29.91 -15.79
CA ALA A 399 13.73 -30.38 -16.55
C ALA A 399 14.88 -29.36 -16.53
N ASN A 400 14.56 -28.08 -16.36
CA ASN A 400 15.54 -26.99 -16.30
C ASN A 400 15.89 -26.57 -14.86
N TRP A 401 15.45 -27.34 -13.86
CA TRP A 401 15.72 -27.04 -12.45
C TRP A 401 17.09 -27.56 -12.00
N ASP A 402 18.11 -26.77 -12.34
CA ASP A 402 19.52 -27.03 -12.03
C ASP A 402 20.01 -26.26 -10.78
N TYR A 403 21.23 -26.54 -10.33
CA TYR A 403 21.84 -25.88 -9.18
C TYR A 403 21.89 -24.35 -9.33
N GLY A 404 21.64 -23.65 -8.22
CA GLY A 404 21.56 -22.19 -8.19
C GLY A 404 20.33 -21.59 -8.89
N THR A 405 19.33 -22.43 -9.21
CA THR A 405 18.09 -22.02 -9.86
C THR A 405 16.89 -22.12 -8.91
N VAL A 406 15.97 -21.17 -9.04
CA VAL A 406 14.70 -21.13 -8.32
C VAL A 406 13.61 -21.76 -9.20
N PHE A 407 13.03 -22.87 -8.76
CA PHE A 407 11.84 -23.46 -9.38
C PHE A 407 10.58 -22.77 -8.87
N ILE A 408 9.74 -22.28 -9.77
CA ILE A 408 8.49 -21.60 -9.43
C ILE A 408 7.37 -22.63 -9.46
N PHE A 409 6.89 -23.01 -8.28
CA PHE A 409 5.80 -23.95 -8.15
C PHE A 409 4.48 -23.20 -7.93
N LYS A 410 3.64 -23.15 -8.96
CA LYS A 410 2.32 -22.50 -8.94
C LYS A 410 1.28 -23.45 -8.34
N CYS A 411 1.10 -23.36 -7.03
CA CYS A 411 0.11 -24.13 -6.31
C CYS A 411 -0.35 -23.35 -5.08
N ASN A 412 -1.64 -23.40 -4.77
CA ASN A 412 -2.21 -22.87 -3.53
C ASN A 412 -2.85 -23.96 -2.65
N VAL A 413 -2.85 -25.22 -3.10
CA VAL A 413 -3.42 -26.35 -2.35
C VAL A 413 -2.42 -26.85 -1.33
N PHE A 414 -2.77 -26.73 -0.06
CA PHE A 414 -1.88 -27.00 1.07
C PHE A 414 -1.29 -28.41 1.03
N GLU A 415 -2.12 -29.43 0.82
CA GLU A 415 -1.73 -30.83 0.85
C GLU A 415 -0.74 -31.15 -0.28
N VAL A 416 -1.03 -30.69 -1.50
CA VAL A 416 -0.14 -30.86 -2.67
C VAL A 416 1.23 -30.22 -2.41
N ILE A 417 1.26 -29.04 -1.80
CA ILE A 417 2.51 -28.35 -1.44
C ILE A 417 3.28 -29.13 -0.38
N ALA A 418 2.61 -29.56 0.68
CA ALA A 418 3.23 -30.30 1.77
C ALA A 418 3.83 -31.63 1.28
N ASP A 419 3.08 -32.41 0.51
CA ASP A 419 3.54 -33.69 -0.05
C ASP A 419 4.73 -33.50 -1.00
N THR A 420 4.66 -32.47 -1.85
CA THR A 420 5.75 -32.11 -2.76
C THR A 420 7.01 -31.75 -1.98
N ILE A 421 6.90 -30.94 -0.93
CA ILE A 421 8.03 -30.56 -0.08
C ILE A 421 8.62 -31.80 0.60
N ILE A 422 7.82 -32.68 1.20
CA ILE A 422 8.30 -33.90 1.87
C ILE A 422 9.09 -34.78 0.90
N SER A 423 8.54 -35.00 -0.29
CA SER A 423 9.18 -35.81 -1.32
C SER A 423 10.52 -35.21 -1.78
N LEU A 424 10.54 -33.91 -2.05
CA LEU A 424 11.73 -33.20 -2.52
C LEU A 424 12.83 -33.16 -1.47
N VAL A 425 12.49 -32.81 -0.23
CA VAL A 425 13.44 -32.68 0.87
C VAL A 425 14.20 -34.00 1.08
N LYS A 426 13.47 -35.13 1.11
CA LYS A 426 14.09 -36.46 1.24
C LYS A 426 14.95 -36.82 0.03
N SER A 427 14.39 -36.70 -1.18
CA SER A 427 15.09 -37.11 -2.41
C SER A 427 16.36 -36.29 -2.65
N MET A 428 16.33 -34.99 -2.39
CA MET A 428 17.49 -34.12 -2.55
C MET A 428 18.57 -34.45 -1.51
N TYR A 429 18.18 -34.71 -0.27
CA TYR A 429 19.12 -35.14 0.77
C TYR A 429 19.84 -36.46 0.40
N ASP A 430 19.09 -37.45 -0.07
CA ASP A 430 19.66 -38.75 -0.51
C ASP A 430 20.68 -38.58 -1.67
N ASN A 431 20.52 -37.53 -2.48
CA ASN A 431 21.43 -37.17 -3.57
C ASN A 431 22.57 -36.22 -3.14
N GLY A 432 22.66 -35.86 -1.86
CA GLY A 432 23.63 -34.89 -1.34
C GLY A 432 23.41 -33.46 -1.84
N GLU A 433 22.17 -33.08 -2.12
CA GLU A 433 21.74 -31.76 -2.57
C GLU A 433 21.09 -30.97 -1.43
N HIS A 434 21.03 -29.64 -1.56
CA HIS A 434 20.49 -28.75 -0.53
C HIS A 434 19.26 -27.99 -1.04
N LEU A 435 18.16 -27.99 -0.27
CA LEU A 435 16.91 -27.36 -0.70
C LEU A 435 16.56 -26.14 0.15
N CYS A 436 16.31 -25.00 -0.51
CA CYS A 436 15.62 -23.85 0.09
C CYS A 436 14.16 -23.79 -0.39
N ILE A 437 13.23 -23.61 0.53
CA ILE A 437 11.80 -23.53 0.27
C ILE A 437 11.32 -22.13 0.65
N ILE A 438 10.65 -21.43 -0.26
CA ILE A 438 9.98 -20.16 0.04
C ILE A 438 8.47 -20.35 -0.08
N ILE A 439 7.73 -19.96 0.95
CA ILE A 439 6.26 -19.89 0.93
C ILE A 439 5.83 -18.41 1.05
N ASP A 440 5.37 -17.83 -0.06
CA ASP A 440 4.91 -16.43 -0.19
C ASP A 440 3.48 -16.37 -0.76
N SER A 441 2.44 -16.32 0.08
CA SER A 441 2.46 -16.33 1.55
C SER A 441 1.57 -17.43 2.13
N MET A 442 1.65 -17.69 3.43
CA MET A 442 0.77 -18.68 4.10
C MET A 442 -0.72 -18.34 3.96
N ASP A 443 -1.05 -17.06 3.79
CA ASP A 443 -2.41 -16.58 3.57
C ASP A 443 -3.00 -17.03 2.23
N GLY A 444 -2.16 -17.35 1.24
CA GLY A 444 -2.61 -17.80 -0.08
C GLY A 444 -3.03 -19.27 -0.13
N LEU A 445 -2.80 -20.03 0.95
CA LEU A 445 -3.03 -21.47 0.97
C LEU A 445 -4.48 -21.84 1.29
N ILE A 446 -4.96 -22.91 0.67
CA ILE A 446 -6.30 -23.47 0.90
C ILE A 446 -6.20 -24.99 1.06
N LEU A 447 -7.04 -25.57 1.93
CA LEU A 447 -7.17 -27.03 2.01
C LEU A 447 -7.88 -27.57 0.77
N GLN A 448 -7.52 -28.77 0.33
CA GLN A 448 -8.13 -29.42 -0.82
C GLN A 448 -9.66 -29.57 -0.67
N ASP A 449 -10.12 -29.93 0.54
CA ASP A 449 -11.54 -30.02 0.87
C ASP A 449 -12.26 -28.67 0.77
N ASP A 450 -11.58 -27.57 1.11
CA ASP A 450 -12.14 -26.22 1.02
C ASP A 450 -12.19 -25.72 -0.43
N LEU A 451 -11.20 -26.08 -1.26
CA LEU A 451 -11.17 -25.73 -2.69
C LEU A 451 -12.35 -26.33 -3.47
N ASN A 452 -12.82 -27.52 -3.05
CA ASN A 452 -13.91 -28.24 -3.72
C ASN A 452 -15.31 -27.69 -3.38
N LYS A 453 -15.42 -26.81 -2.38
CA LYS A 453 -16.71 -26.22 -1.96
C LYS A 453 -17.17 -25.14 -2.94
N LYS A 454 -18.48 -25.05 -3.17
CA LYS A 454 -19.03 -23.99 -4.04
C LYS A 454 -19.02 -22.65 -3.31
N ILE A 455 -18.76 -21.58 -4.05
CA ILE A 455 -18.86 -20.20 -3.54
C ILE A 455 -20.31 -19.96 -3.09
N GLY A 456 -20.53 -19.86 -1.78
CA GLY A 456 -21.86 -19.65 -1.17
C GLY A 456 -22.30 -20.73 -0.17
N GLU A 457 -21.61 -21.87 -0.11
CA GLU A 457 -21.75 -22.79 1.03
C GLU A 457 -21.05 -22.20 2.27
N ASN A 458 -21.46 -22.56 3.48
CA ASN A 458 -20.80 -22.18 4.75
C ASN A 458 -19.40 -22.83 4.83
N ALA A 459 -18.48 -22.41 3.97
CA ALA A 459 -17.08 -22.81 3.98
C ALA A 459 -16.38 -21.98 5.06
N LYS A 460 -16.22 -22.54 6.25
CA LYS A 460 -15.17 -22.08 7.16
C LYS A 460 -13.82 -22.42 6.53
N VAL A 461 -13.28 -21.51 5.72
CA VAL A 461 -11.93 -21.66 5.17
C VAL A 461 -10.95 -21.74 6.35
N ALA A 462 -10.06 -22.75 6.32
CA ALA A 462 -9.02 -22.88 7.33
C ALA A 462 -8.21 -21.59 7.45
N GLY A 463 -8.21 -20.98 8.64
CA GLY A 463 -7.43 -19.78 8.89
C GLY A 463 -5.92 -20.06 8.87
N VAL A 464 -5.13 -19.03 8.57
CA VAL A 464 -3.66 -19.05 8.58
C VAL A 464 -3.04 -19.74 9.81
N PRO A 465 -3.55 -19.56 11.05
CA PRO A 465 -3.01 -20.26 12.21
C PRO A 465 -3.13 -21.79 12.12
N LEU A 466 -4.24 -22.31 11.57
CA LEU A 466 -4.47 -23.75 11.44
C LEU A 466 -3.53 -24.34 10.37
N LEU A 467 -3.46 -23.70 9.20
CA LEU A 467 -2.57 -24.12 8.11
C LEU A 467 -1.10 -24.08 8.54
N THR A 468 -0.70 -23.05 9.27
CA THR A 468 0.66 -22.95 9.84
C THR A 468 0.96 -24.08 10.81
N LYS A 469 0.00 -24.39 11.70
CA LYS A 469 0.14 -25.50 12.66
C LYS A 469 0.24 -26.86 11.96
N LEU A 470 -0.57 -27.10 10.92
CA LEU A 470 -0.50 -28.31 10.12
C LEU A 470 0.84 -28.39 9.38
N LEU A 471 1.28 -27.30 8.77
CA LEU A 471 2.55 -27.24 8.04
C LEU A 471 3.71 -27.66 8.94
N PHE A 472 3.85 -27.04 10.10
CA PHE A 472 4.94 -27.40 11.00
C PHE A 472 4.81 -28.81 11.58
N ARG A 473 3.59 -29.29 11.85
CA ARG A 473 3.37 -30.66 12.31
C ARG A 473 3.88 -31.70 11.32
N HIS A 474 3.75 -31.43 10.02
CA HIS A 474 4.15 -32.37 8.97
C HIS A 474 5.57 -32.13 8.45
N LEU A 475 6.04 -30.88 8.40
CA LEU A 475 7.28 -30.52 7.70
C LEU A 475 8.46 -30.20 8.63
N ALA A 476 8.25 -29.83 9.89
CA ALA A 476 9.35 -29.38 10.75
C ALA A 476 10.43 -30.47 10.89
N LEU A 477 10.03 -31.69 11.23
CA LEU A 477 10.97 -32.80 11.42
C LEU A 477 11.65 -33.24 10.11
N PRO A 478 10.93 -33.40 8.97
CA PRO A 478 11.59 -33.65 7.69
C PRO A 478 12.60 -32.57 7.31
N ILE A 479 12.25 -31.28 7.45
CA ILE A 479 13.13 -30.18 7.09
C ILE A 479 14.43 -30.22 7.91
N GLU A 480 14.32 -30.47 9.22
CA GLU A 480 15.46 -30.60 10.11
C GLU A 480 16.29 -31.86 9.79
N SER A 481 15.64 -33.00 9.63
CA SER A 481 16.29 -34.31 9.42
C SER A 481 17.05 -34.39 8.09
N TYR A 482 16.64 -33.60 7.10
CA TYR A 482 17.17 -33.63 5.74
C TYR A 482 17.87 -32.32 5.35
N ASN A 483 18.27 -31.50 6.34
CA ASN A 483 19.10 -30.32 6.17
C ASN A 483 18.57 -29.31 5.11
N ALA A 484 17.26 -29.08 5.10
CA ALA A 484 16.62 -28.10 4.22
C ALA A 484 16.36 -26.77 4.94
N LEU A 485 16.32 -25.66 4.20
CA LEU A 485 15.93 -24.34 4.72
C LEU A 485 14.53 -23.98 4.26
N MET A 486 13.59 -23.76 5.19
CA MET A 486 12.26 -23.26 4.87
C MET A 486 12.07 -21.82 5.36
N LEU A 487 11.70 -20.94 4.43
CA LEU A 487 11.41 -19.54 4.63
C LEU A 487 9.91 -19.32 4.46
N ILE A 488 9.26 -18.93 5.55
CA ILE A 488 7.84 -18.62 5.57
C ILE A 488 7.67 -17.12 5.74
N THR A 489 6.96 -16.46 4.82
CA THR A 489 6.46 -15.11 5.06
C THR A 489 5.08 -15.17 5.69
N GLY A 490 4.90 -14.46 6.80
CA GLY A 490 3.60 -14.27 7.45
C GLY A 490 3.52 -12.88 8.07
N GLN A 491 2.30 -12.44 8.39
CA GLN A 491 2.05 -11.17 9.08
C GLN A 491 2.14 -11.33 10.60
N TYR A 492 2.68 -10.35 11.31
CA TYR A 492 2.29 -10.16 12.71
C TYR A 492 1.02 -9.31 12.74
N SER A 493 -0.02 -9.81 13.40
CA SER A 493 -1.11 -8.94 13.84
C SER A 493 -0.52 -8.01 14.90
N ALA A 494 -0.66 -6.70 14.73
CA ALA A 494 -0.29 -5.76 15.79
C ALA A 494 -0.98 -6.17 17.09
N GLU A 495 -0.23 -6.27 18.19
CA GLU A 495 -0.82 -6.41 19.52
C GLU A 495 -1.75 -5.23 19.75
N ILE A 496 -3.05 -5.51 19.84
CA ILE A 496 -4.01 -4.53 20.32
C ILE A 496 -3.71 -4.37 21.81
N LYS A 497 -2.96 -3.32 22.17
CA LYS A 497 -2.94 -2.84 23.56
C LYS A 497 -4.34 -2.35 23.89
N LEU A 498 -5.11 -3.22 24.52
CA LEU A 498 -6.43 -2.89 25.07
C LEU A 498 -6.34 -1.85 26.19
N ASP A 499 -5.17 -1.64 26.78
CA ASP A 499 -4.93 -0.67 27.85
C ASP A 499 -3.54 -0.03 27.73
N GLN A 500 -3.46 1.30 27.78
CA GLN A 500 -2.21 2.06 27.74
C GLN A 500 -1.41 2.00 29.04
N TYR A 501 -2.03 1.58 30.15
CA TYR A 501 -1.42 1.62 31.50
C TYR A 501 -1.07 0.24 32.08
N ALA A 502 -1.38 -0.86 31.40
CA ALA A 502 -1.00 -2.19 31.86
C ALA A 502 0.51 -2.41 31.71
N GLN A 503 1.24 -2.54 32.83
CA GLN A 503 2.68 -2.77 32.81
C GLN A 503 3.10 -4.12 32.22
N ASN A 504 2.20 -5.10 32.12
CA ASN A 504 2.41 -6.34 31.37
C ASN A 504 1.05 -6.89 30.92
N THR A 505 0.72 -6.75 29.63
CA THR A 505 -0.33 -7.57 29.03
C THR A 505 0.11 -9.03 29.13
N PRO A 506 -0.77 -9.99 29.51
CA PRO A 506 -0.40 -11.41 29.48
C PRO A 506 0.14 -11.75 28.09
N ARG A 507 1.24 -12.51 28.01
CA ARG A 507 1.81 -13.02 26.75
C ARG A 507 0.81 -13.95 26.04
N ALA A 508 -0.24 -13.39 25.46
CA ALA A 508 -1.08 -14.05 24.48
C ALA A 508 -0.36 -13.91 23.15
N GLY A 509 0.38 -14.96 22.75
CA GLY A 509 1.17 -15.00 21.52
C GLY A 509 0.37 -14.52 20.31
N SER A 510 0.71 -13.33 19.82
CA SER A 510 -0.01 -12.55 18.82
C SER A 510 0.67 -12.63 17.44
N SER A 511 1.20 -13.80 17.07
CA SER A 511 1.57 -14.09 15.68
C SER A 511 0.33 -14.58 14.92
N SER A 512 0.18 -14.23 13.63
CA SER A 512 -0.89 -14.80 12.78
C SER A 512 -0.78 -16.31 12.56
N GLY A 513 0.30 -16.95 13.07
CA GLY A 513 0.56 -18.39 12.99
C GLY A 513 0.38 -19.15 14.31
N GLY A 514 -0.15 -18.51 15.36
CA GLY A 514 -0.35 -19.13 16.67
C GLY A 514 0.95 -19.48 17.40
N SER A 515 0.84 -20.08 18.60
CA SER A 515 2.00 -20.48 19.42
C SER A 515 2.98 -21.42 18.71
N SER A 516 2.53 -22.18 17.71
CA SER A 516 3.34 -23.10 16.90
C SER A 516 4.53 -22.45 16.21
N VAL A 517 4.38 -21.23 15.66
CA VAL A 517 5.50 -20.50 15.04
C VAL A 517 6.62 -20.27 16.05
N GLY A 518 6.26 -19.87 17.26
CA GLY A 518 7.21 -19.61 18.35
C GLY A 518 7.94 -20.87 18.82
N HIS A 519 7.27 -22.02 18.83
CA HIS A 519 7.87 -23.28 19.29
C HIS A 519 8.70 -23.99 18.21
N GLN A 520 8.20 -24.06 16.97
CA GLN A 520 8.77 -24.94 15.94
C GLN A 520 9.74 -24.24 14.98
N SER A 521 9.75 -22.90 14.90
CA SER A 521 10.73 -22.18 14.07
C SER A 521 12.10 -22.17 14.74
N SER A 522 13.16 -22.50 14.00
CA SER A 522 14.55 -22.43 14.48
C SER A 522 15.04 -20.98 14.66
N VAL A 523 14.58 -20.08 13.78
CA VAL A 523 14.92 -18.66 13.80
C VAL A 523 13.68 -17.82 13.54
N ILE A 524 13.51 -16.72 14.29
CA ILE A 524 12.49 -15.70 14.01
C ILE A 524 13.19 -14.36 13.87
N LEU A 525 13.04 -13.77 12.68
CA LEU A 525 13.64 -12.49 12.32
C LEU A 525 12.53 -11.45 12.19
N GLU A 526 12.64 -10.36 12.94
CA GLU A 526 11.70 -9.24 12.87
C GLU A 526 12.43 -7.99 12.40
N TYR A 527 11.96 -7.39 11.31
CA TYR A 527 12.53 -6.12 10.86
C TYR A 527 12.03 -4.99 11.74
N SER A 528 12.95 -4.27 12.36
CA SER A 528 12.63 -3.05 13.09
C SER A 528 12.22 -1.93 12.12
N PRO A 529 11.27 -1.07 12.52
CA PRO A 529 11.04 0.20 11.85
C PRO A 529 12.34 1.00 11.76
N ARG A 530 12.52 1.76 10.67
CA ARG A 530 13.69 2.62 10.46
C ARG A 530 13.48 4.00 11.09
N TYR A 531 14.55 4.57 11.63
CA TYR A 531 14.58 5.92 12.23
C TYR A 531 15.63 6.81 11.56
N GLY A 532 15.64 8.11 11.86
CA GLY A 532 16.54 9.08 11.21
C GLY A 532 18.04 8.76 11.34
N GLY A 533 18.45 8.06 12.39
CA GLY A 533 19.84 7.59 12.59
C GLY A 533 20.24 6.39 11.72
N ASP A 534 19.33 5.87 10.90
CA ASP A 534 19.60 4.74 9.99
C ASP A 534 20.03 5.18 8.59
N TYR A 535 20.12 6.48 8.29
CA TYR A 535 20.67 6.94 7.01
C TYR A 535 22.19 6.88 7.01
N ILE A 536 22.76 6.41 5.89
CA ILE A 536 24.19 6.51 5.60
C ILE A 536 24.35 7.69 4.64
N LEU A 537 25.03 8.75 5.10
CA LEU A 537 25.12 10.04 4.42
C LEU A 537 26.52 10.32 3.88
N GLU A 538 26.60 11.22 2.91
CA GLU A 538 27.85 11.73 2.34
C GLU A 538 28.66 12.55 3.37
N ASP A 539 27.96 13.24 4.27
CA ASP A 539 28.47 13.84 5.50
C ASP A 539 27.62 13.32 6.68
N ASP A 540 28.26 12.60 7.60
CA ASP A 540 27.60 11.95 8.74
C ASP A 540 27.19 12.94 9.85
N LYS A 541 27.64 14.21 9.77
CA LYS A 541 27.32 15.27 10.74
C LYS A 541 26.17 16.16 10.31
N GLU A 542 25.85 16.16 9.02
CA GLU A 542 24.80 16.99 8.44
C GLU A 542 23.49 16.23 8.29
N LYS A 543 22.37 16.95 8.23
CA LYS A 543 21.06 16.32 7.96
C LYS A 543 20.99 15.79 6.52
N PRO A 544 20.17 14.76 6.25
CA PRO A 544 19.97 14.28 4.89
C PRO A 544 19.42 15.40 3.99
N ASP A 545 20.08 15.69 2.87
CA ASP A 545 19.65 16.68 1.88
C ASP A 545 19.92 16.16 0.46
N PRO A 546 18.96 16.20 -0.47
CA PRO A 546 19.12 15.63 -1.82
C PRO A 546 20.27 16.20 -2.64
N VAL A 547 20.73 17.41 -2.32
CA VAL A 547 21.75 18.14 -3.07
C VAL A 547 23.00 18.38 -2.23
N LYS A 548 22.83 18.77 -0.96
CA LYS A 548 23.91 19.19 -0.08
C LYS A 548 24.52 18.05 0.74
N ASN A 549 23.78 16.96 0.99
CA ASN A 549 24.26 15.83 1.77
C ASN A 549 23.50 14.54 1.41
N LYS A 550 23.97 13.88 0.34
CA LYS A 550 23.25 12.76 -0.28
C LYS A 550 23.18 11.55 0.65
N VAL A 551 22.06 10.83 0.56
CA VAL A 551 21.91 9.53 1.21
C VAL A 551 22.55 8.45 0.34
N LEU A 552 23.72 7.98 0.74
CA LEU A 552 24.47 6.91 0.07
C LEU A 552 23.86 5.53 0.32
N GLY A 553 23.24 5.33 1.49
CA GLY A 553 22.68 4.05 1.92
C GLY A 553 21.74 4.16 3.12
N VAL A 554 21.25 3.01 3.59
CA VAL A 554 20.42 2.90 4.80
C VAL A 554 20.76 1.65 5.60
N TYR A 555 20.78 1.73 6.92
CA TYR A 555 20.79 0.56 7.78
C TYR A 555 19.40 -0.06 7.83
N ALA A 556 19.29 -1.33 7.42
CA ALA A 556 18.14 -2.16 7.72
C ALA A 556 18.38 -2.84 9.06
N THR A 557 17.49 -2.59 10.03
CA THR A 557 17.63 -3.13 11.37
C THR A 557 16.78 -4.38 11.54
N LEU A 558 17.40 -5.47 11.95
CA LEU A 558 16.80 -6.78 12.14
C LEU A 558 16.95 -7.20 13.60
N GLU A 559 15.85 -7.55 14.23
CA GLU A 559 15.83 -8.10 15.58
C GLU A 559 15.64 -9.62 15.50
N VAL A 560 16.52 -10.36 16.19
CA VAL A 560 16.42 -11.81 16.28
C VAL A 560 15.54 -12.14 17.48
N LYS A 561 14.26 -12.43 17.21
CA LYS A 561 13.28 -12.79 18.25
C LYS A 561 13.44 -14.23 18.74
N LYS A 562 14.07 -15.09 17.96
CA LYS A 562 14.41 -16.47 18.34
C LYS A 562 15.63 -16.94 17.53
N SER A 563 16.52 -17.70 18.19
CA SER A 563 17.67 -18.37 17.60
C SER A 563 17.93 -19.72 18.28
N MET A 564 18.61 -20.65 17.60
CA MET A 564 18.96 -21.98 18.12
C MET A 564 20.04 -21.94 19.24
N ASN A 565 20.94 -20.93 19.23
CA ASN A 565 22.15 -20.92 20.05
C ASN A 565 22.11 -19.89 21.21
N GLU A 566 21.00 -19.84 21.97
CA GLU A 566 20.83 -19.04 23.20
C GLU A 566 21.04 -17.51 23.13
N ALA A 567 21.11 -16.93 21.93
CA ALA A 567 21.16 -15.50 21.67
C ALA A 567 19.78 -14.79 21.64
N THR A 568 18.76 -15.32 22.32
CA THR A 568 17.40 -14.73 22.26
C THR A 568 17.41 -13.36 22.96
N GLY A 569 17.27 -12.29 22.18
CA GLY A 569 17.40 -10.91 22.69
C GLY A 569 18.79 -10.29 22.51
N LEU A 570 19.74 -10.94 21.82
CA LEU A 570 20.91 -10.23 21.29
C LEU A 570 20.41 -9.12 20.35
N GLY A 571 20.94 -7.93 20.57
CA GLY A 571 20.39 -6.68 20.06
C GLY A 571 20.18 -6.60 18.55
N LYS A 572 19.51 -5.54 18.16
CA LYS A 572 19.25 -5.11 16.79
C LYS A 572 20.49 -5.21 15.88
N ILE A 573 20.47 -6.11 14.91
CA ILE A 573 21.49 -6.24 13.85
C ILE A 573 21.24 -5.15 12.82
N ARG A 574 22.25 -4.32 12.52
CA ARG A 574 22.16 -3.26 11.50
C ARG A 574 22.89 -3.70 10.24
N ILE A 575 22.16 -3.84 9.16
CA ILE A 575 22.68 -4.28 7.86
C ILE A 575 22.73 -3.08 6.93
N PRO A 576 23.89 -2.59 6.48
CA PRO A 576 23.97 -1.45 5.57
C PRO A 576 23.49 -1.86 4.17
N ILE A 577 22.58 -1.07 3.61
CA ILE A 577 21.99 -1.25 2.27
C ILE A 577 22.39 -0.07 1.40
N LYS A 578 23.12 -0.31 0.31
CA LYS A 578 23.55 0.69 -0.68
C LYS A 578 22.36 1.10 -1.56
N ARG A 579 22.25 2.39 -1.88
CA ARG A 579 21.24 2.90 -2.84
C ARG A 579 21.81 3.01 -4.25
N GLY A 580 20.96 2.92 -5.27
CA GLY A 580 21.30 3.16 -6.68
C GLY A 580 21.92 1.98 -7.43
N VAL A 581 21.78 0.73 -6.92
CA VAL A 581 22.43 -0.46 -7.48
C VAL A 581 21.43 -1.52 -7.95
N ILE A 582 21.68 -2.08 -9.14
CA ILE A 582 20.99 -3.24 -9.71
C ILE A 582 21.76 -4.49 -9.32
N GLY A 583 21.10 -5.48 -8.70
CA GLY A 583 21.76 -6.65 -8.12
C GLY A 583 21.86 -6.51 -6.60
N PRO A 584 22.92 -7.03 -5.94
CA PRO A 584 22.99 -7.00 -4.48
C PRO A 584 23.18 -5.63 -3.86
N ALA A 585 22.13 -5.14 -3.18
CA ALA A 585 22.17 -3.88 -2.45
C ALA A 585 22.71 -3.97 -1.01
N ILE A 586 23.10 -5.13 -0.48
CA ILE A 586 23.78 -5.15 0.82
C ILE A 586 25.19 -4.58 0.61
N TRP A 587 25.53 -3.55 1.37
CA TRP A 587 26.77 -2.79 1.22
C TRP A 587 27.89 -3.45 2.01
N LYS A 588 28.46 -4.52 1.45
CA LYS A 588 29.48 -5.37 2.09
C LYS A 588 30.67 -4.56 2.60
N GLU A 589 31.13 -3.58 1.81
CA GLU A 589 32.27 -2.72 2.15
C GLU A 589 31.97 -1.85 3.36
N LYS A 590 30.74 -1.30 3.42
CA LYS A 590 30.29 -0.55 4.59
C LYS A 590 30.18 -1.43 5.82
N GLU A 591 29.66 -2.65 5.67
CA GLU A 591 29.56 -3.62 6.77
C GLU A 591 30.94 -3.94 7.35
N VAL A 592 31.95 -4.17 6.49
CA VAL A 592 33.35 -4.34 6.91
C VAL A 592 33.89 -3.11 7.66
N SER A 593 33.63 -1.90 7.17
CA SER A 593 34.05 -0.68 7.87
C SER A 593 33.42 -0.53 9.26
N ASP A 594 32.15 -0.92 9.40
CA ASP A 594 31.42 -0.85 10.66
C ASP A 594 31.93 -1.90 11.64
N MET A 595 32.25 -3.11 11.16
CA MET A 595 32.87 -4.15 11.97
C MET A 595 34.26 -3.76 12.46
N LEU A 596 35.08 -3.13 11.60
CA LEU A 596 36.38 -2.59 12.02
C LEU A 596 36.24 -1.57 13.16
N LEU A 597 35.24 -0.68 13.09
CA LEU A 597 34.94 0.25 14.18
C LEU A 597 34.43 -0.46 15.44
N MET A 598 33.48 -1.39 15.28
CA MET A 598 32.85 -2.11 16.38
C MET A 598 33.83 -2.97 17.17
N HIS A 599 34.82 -3.56 16.50
CA HIS A 599 35.90 -4.35 17.11
C HIS A 599 37.10 -3.51 17.56
N ASN A 600 37.01 -2.16 17.53
CA ASN A 600 38.10 -1.24 17.88
C ASN A 600 39.40 -1.49 17.07
N LEU A 601 39.29 -1.97 15.83
CA LEU A 601 40.41 -2.17 14.90
C LEU A 601 40.77 -0.88 14.15
N ILE A 602 40.04 0.20 14.40
CA ILE A 602 40.31 1.55 13.91
C ILE A 602 40.46 2.49 15.11
N ILE A 603 41.54 3.26 15.14
CA ILE A 603 41.79 4.29 16.15
C ILE A 603 41.46 5.66 15.54
N LYS A 604 40.52 6.38 16.15
CA LYS A 604 40.12 7.73 15.68
C LYS A 604 41.01 8.81 16.31
N LYS A 605 41.73 9.56 15.47
CA LYS A 605 42.53 10.75 15.86
C LYS A 605 42.03 11.98 15.11
N GLY A 606 41.05 12.67 15.71
CA GLY A 606 40.39 13.81 15.07
C GLY A 606 39.59 13.38 13.83
N ALA A 607 39.95 13.91 12.66
CA ALA A 607 39.36 13.53 11.37
C ALA A 607 39.95 12.24 10.77
N TRP A 608 41.11 11.79 11.26
CA TRP A 608 41.82 10.64 10.73
C TRP A 608 41.44 9.34 11.45
N LEU A 609 41.41 8.26 10.67
CA LEU A 609 41.23 6.88 11.09
C LEU A 609 42.54 6.13 10.83
N ASP A 610 43.21 5.71 11.89
CA ASP A 610 44.41 4.87 11.82
C ASP A 610 43.98 3.40 11.98
N ILE A 611 44.37 2.53 11.04
CA ILE A 611 44.14 1.09 11.15
C ILE A 611 45.09 0.51 12.20
N ASN A 612 44.59 -0.43 13.01
CA ASN A 612 45.38 -1.10 14.03
C ASN A 612 46.62 -1.79 13.43
N ALA A 613 47.79 -1.58 14.06
CA ALA A 613 49.08 -2.06 13.56
C ALA A 613 49.18 -3.60 13.49
N ASP A 614 48.56 -4.32 14.42
CA ASP A 614 48.56 -5.78 14.43
C ASP A 614 47.73 -6.34 13.27
N LEU A 615 46.60 -5.70 12.96
CA LEU A 615 45.80 -6.04 11.78
C LEU A 615 46.60 -5.82 10.48
N LEU A 616 47.29 -4.68 10.37
CA LEU A 616 48.14 -4.38 9.20
C LEU A 616 49.28 -5.41 9.06
N ALA A 617 49.96 -5.74 10.15
CA ALA A 617 51.04 -6.72 10.15
C ALA A 617 50.53 -8.12 9.73
N LYS A 618 49.36 -8.53 10.25
CA LYS A 618 48.73 -9.80 9.89
C LYS A 618 48.33 -9.85 8.42
N MET A 619 47.69 -8.79 7.91
CA MET A 619 47.29 -8.70 6.50
C MET A 619 48.50 -8.70 5.57
N ALA A 620 49.57 -7.99 5.93
CA ALA A 620 50.81 -7.97 5.16
C ALA A 620 51.49 -9.34 5.12
N ALA A 621 51.49 -10.08 6.24
CA ALA A 621 52.00 -11.46 6.29
C ALA A 621 51.23 -12.41 5.35
N ASP A 622 49.92 -12.17 5.19
CA ASP A 622 49.05 -12.91 4.26
C ASP A 622 49.06 -12.33 2.82
N GLY A 623 49.95 -11.36 2.53
CA GLY A 623 50.13 -10.78 1.20
C GLY A 623 49.02 -9.80 0.76
N VAL A 624 48.27 -9.24 1.71
CA VAL A 624 47.20 -8.25 1.45
C VAL A 624 47.63 -6.89 1.99
N GLU A 625 47.93 -5.95 1.10
CA GLU A 625 48.24 -4.58 1.50
C GLU A 625 46.98 -3.80 1.87
N PHE A 626 47.02 -3.10 3.01
CA PHE A 626 45.95 -2.22 3.48
C PHE A 626 46.55 -0.87 3.89
N GLN A 627 45.99 0.21 3.33
CA GLN A 627 46.39 1.57 3.67
C GLN A 627 46.21 1.84 5.18
N GLU A 628 47.27 2.38 5.80
CA GLU A 628 47.32 2.60 7.25
C GLU A 628 46.36 3.69 7.74
N LYS A 629 46.12 4.74 6.94
CA LYS A 629 45.41 5.95 7.39
C LYS A 629 44.36 6.43 6.39
N HIS A 630 43.19 6.79 6.90
CA HIS A 630 42.08 7.31 6.10
C HIS A 630 41.51 8.59 6.72
N ASN A 631 41.19 9.58 5.89
CA ASN A 631 40.57 10.83 6.33
C ASN A 631 39.04 10.66 6.44
N GLY A 632 38.60 10.10 7.56
CA GLY A 632 37.19 9.86 7.86
C GLY A 632 36.63 8.57 7.28
N ILE A 633 35.46 8.17 7.79
CA ILE A 633 34.85 6.86 7.49
C ILE A 633 34.45 6.74 6.02
N ASN A 634 34.05 7.84 5.38
CA ASN A 634 33.64 7.83 3.97
C ASN A 634 34.83 7.60 3.02
N LYS A 635 36.03 8.09 3.35
CA LYS A 635 37.24 7.78 2.57
C LYS A 635 37.72 6.35 2.78
N LEU A 636 37.52 5.80 3.98
CA LEU A 636 37.75 4.37 4.21
C LEU A 636 36.76 3.52 3.38
N ASN A 637 35.47 3.86 3.39
CA ASN A 637 34.46 3.15 2.57
C ASN A 637 34.80 3.20 1.08
N GLN A 638 35.19 4.37 0.58
CA GLN A 638 35.61 4.54 -0.81
C GLN A 638 36.83 3.65 -1.14
N TYR A 639 37.84 3.65 -0.27
CA TYR A 639 39.02 2.78 -0.44
C TYR A 639 38.62 1.30 -0.47
N LEU A 640 37.73 0.85 0.42
CA LEU A 640 37.27 -0.53 0.47
C LEU A 640 36.54 -0.92 -0.83
N GLU A 641 35.72 -0.02 -1.40
CA GLU A 641 35.08 -0.24 -2.70
C GLU A 641 36.07 -0.42 -3.85
N GLU A 642 37.18 0.32 -3.80
CA GLU A 642 38.25 0.25 -4.81
C GLU A 642 39.17 -0.98 -4.60
N ASN A 643 39.12 -1.64 -3.42
CA ASN A 643 40.03 -2.71 -3.01
C ASN A 643 39.29 -3.99 -2.54
N PRO A 644 38.65 -4.74 -3.45
CA PRO A 644 37.85 -5.91 -3.09
C PRO A 644 38.65 -7.04 -2.42
N LYS A 645 39.96 -7.14 -2.67
CA LYS A 645 40.85 -8.12 -2.00
C LYS A 645 40.91 -7.88 -0.49
N VAL A 646 41.01 -6.60 -0.08
CA VAL A 646 41.01 -6.18 1.32
C VAL A 646 39.66 -6.50 1.97
N VAL A 647 38.56 -6.15 1.28
CA VAL A 647 37.20 -6.39 1.77
C VAL A 647 36.93 -7.88 1.98
N ASN A 648 37.32 -8.72 1.03
CA ASN A 648 37.14 -10.17 1.15
C ASN A 648 37.97 -10.75 2.30
N TYR A 649 39.24 -10.37 2.43
CA TYR A 649 40.08 -10.81 3.55
C TYR A 649 39.46 -10.45 4.92
N LEU A 650 39.08 -9.18 5.08
CA LEU A 650 38.50 -8.69 6.33
C LEU A 650 37.13 -9.32 6.62
N PHE A 651 36.30 -9.47 5.58
CA PHE A 651 35.00 -10.14 5.71
C PHE A 651 35.18 -11.59 6.15
N ASP A 652 36.07 -12.35 5.52
CA ASP A 652 36.33 -13.74 5.88
C ASP A 652 36.92 -13.87 7.29
N MET A 653 37.77 -12.91 7.69
CA MET A 653 38.27 -12.83 9.07
C MET A 653 37.14 -12.62 10.08
N PHE A 654 36.21 -11.70 9.84
CA PHE A 654 35.07 -11.47 10.72
C PHE A 654 34.12 -12.66 10.74
N VAL A 655 33.85 -13.29 9.59
CA VAL A 655 33.03 -14.50 9.51
C VAL A 655 33.64 -15.64 10.34
N LYS A 656 34.95 -15.90 10.22
CA LYS A 656 35.65 -16.90 11.05
C LYS A 656 35.59 -16.60 12.54
N THR A 657 35.50 -15.33 12.91
CA THR A 657 35.34 -14.93 14.33
C THR A 657 33.95 -15.29 14.87
N LEU A 658 32.95 -15.44 13.99
CA LEU A 658 31.58 -15.84 14.34
C LEU A 658 31.36 -17.37 14.29
N GLU A 659 32.32 -18.12 13.73
CA GLU A 659 32.28 -19.60 13.64
C GLU A 659 32.83 -20.29 14.92
N VAL A 660 33.45 -19.51 15.82
CA VAL A 660 33.92 -19.92 17.16
C VAL A 660 32.84 -19.63 18.18
#